data_AF-A0A812QU05-F1
#
_entry.id   AF-A0A812QU05-F1
#
_cell.length_a   1.000
_cell.length_b   1.000
_cell.length_c   1.000
_cell.angle_alpha   90.00
_cell.angle_beta   90.00
_cell.angle_gamma   90.00
#
_symmetry.space_group_name_H-M   'P 1'
#
loop_
_entity.id
_entity.type
_entity.pdbx_description
1 polymer ?
#
loop_
_entity_poly.entity_id
_entity_poly.type
_entity_poly.pdbx_seq_one_letter_code
_entity_poly.pdbx_strand_id
1 'polypeptide(L)'
;TYRRHGTRCSGIEQEEATFPIAFADGTVLGVLAVLIAIFVFDIFKHIDRSALCCLPPLVLIVNFVLFECRRALQEARQAARSTPGCKGRRAESESISRTAQAEEPSEPGEDEDKARFVCTFRVCSDFASKAARRDVEEQAASAQTADPLEGAKQDDLAAARQLRDSAISRLQTAISGWENAVQANNTEAAEKWETKVNSAEEKVERAEEKVDRAKVELDRAKQDLKEAKEAAKASVPAGRVQAGASACAVVAVDFGLQHSRMVVAAFVFGVCVQAGSTLLKDFGGELPNLDDRFLDGRINNKEDRSFLERETVVDQVLAEMNKTTETKGLYKPRLVALWSPRGTGKTSLVRHLAQSKQYADSRRCGRLLVFDAFELEQHLSTDADALVSAIIIWHLLQIFHDYTVEVAPGQNVVFERRDFGPVLQLLEQSGSTPTPSGDSVLSWIASCCKSKRDVLEQWLSITEQALAAPKDCPRLFFLDQAELLASESKGQSSKEGTKSTLTDISSRLPQQMACFCTGTLNLMKDRPASEYTKLVVCGLAALAPLSRDAADLAMKHWNGTQYDENVLNQIVLFSGGVPRLLRYASETSGVLRSTAQTALNEMSRCLEESYGSAGPYFSDPDIASSLVLCSAVRWPTADTGLYSTVPGTSTAWSEIFNAGAAFPANNSVLVPRVWWCSDKAVRQQLEDALKALNIRLDRLLPDSLQLVLQSSQGSLARGKPWEELVAHSLAARFHLYCMQRKCTANNTWAPFLEIYPTDNAHLQMVLEAFEVCWRDGVSYPQSEASVSDAAGHAIMCNVPSRNAHHDLLIPVKRVKCGTCEYIAA
;
A
#
# COMPACT_ATOMS: atom_id res chain seq x y z
N THR A 1 5.35 51.36 -17.27
CA THR A 1 4.97 52.27 -18.38
C THR A 1 3.65 51.79 -18.97
N TYR A 2 2.82 52.67 -19.52
CA TYR A 2 1.44 52.45 -20.02
C TYR A 2 0.28 52.37 -18.99
N ARG A 3 -0.79 53.10 -19.34
CA ARG A 3 -2.05 53.43 -18.62
C ARG A 3 -3.12 52.29 -18.82
N ARG A 4 -4.33 52.28 -18.20
CA ARG A 4 -5.31 53.39 -18.10
C ARG A 4 -6.59 53.09 -17.26
N HIS A 5 -7.06 54.11 -16.49
CA HIS A 5 -8.39 54.36 -15.83
C HIS A 5 -9.06 53.24 -15.00
N GLY A 6 -9.78 53.48 -13.90
CA GLY A 6 -10.21 54.67 -13.11
C GLY A 6 -11.16 54.17 -11.98
N THR A 7 -11.64 54.90 -10.96
CA THR A 7 -11.64 56.35 -10.66
C THR A 7 -12.12 56.56 -9.20
N ARG A 8 -11.50 57.46 -8.39
CA ARG A 8 -12.04 58.21 -7.19
C ARG A 8 -12.68 57.38 -6.04
N CYS A 9 -12.68 57.74 -4.75
CA CYS A 9 -12.18 58.85 -3.89
C CYS A 9 -12.37 58.35 -2.41
N SER A 10 -11.95 59.01 -1.30
CA SER A 10 -11.11 60.19 -1.02
C SER A 10 -10.85 60.27 0.50
N GLY A 11 -9.67 60.70 0.96
CA GLY A 11 -9.37 60.97 2.37
C GLY A 11 -7.87 61.20 2.58
N ILE A 12 -7.49 62.39 3.06
CA ILE A 12 -6.09 62.83 3.27
C ILE A 12 -5.96 63.22 4.74
N GLU A 13 -4.88 62.80 5.40
CA GLU A 13 -4.05 63.70 6.22
C GLU A 13 -2.62 63.13 6.35
N GLN A 14 -1.63 64.02 6.34
CA GLN A 14 -0.19 63.72 6.39
C GLN A 14 0.37 64.17 7.74
N GLU A 15 1.42 63.51 8.22
CA GLU A 15 2.56 64.22 8.81
C GLU A 15 3.85 63.38 8.69
N GLU A 16 4.95 64.02 8.25
CA GLU A 16 6.31 63.44 8.19
C GLU A 16 7.22 64.18 9.18
N ALA A 17 8.01 63.46 9.99
CA ALA A 17 9.24 63.99 10.59
C ALA A 17 10.21 62.89 11.12
N THR A 18 11.26 62.64 10.32
CA THR A 18 12.66 62.28 10.67
C THR A 18 13.10 61.64 12.01
N PHE A 19 13.99 60.65 11.85
CA PHE A 19 14.84 59.94 12.83
C PHE A 19 15.81 60.81 13.69
N PRO A 20 16.34 60.25 14.81
CA PRO A 20 17.69 59.63 14.75
C PRO A 20 17.75 58.18 15.28
N ILE A 21 18.70 57.40 14.75
CA ILE A 21 18.97 56.00 15.13
C ILE A 21 20.14 55.94 16.12
N ALA A 22 19.98 55.17 17.20
CA ALA A 22 21.09 54.53 17.91
C ALA A 22 20.61 53.20 18.50
N PHE A 23 20.87 52.09 17.79
CA PHE A 23 20.65 50.73 18.28
C PHE A 23 21.96 49.95 18.23
N ALA A 24 22.35 49.40 19.37
CA ALA A 24 23.31 48.30 19.43
C ALA A 24 22.53 46.98 19.21
N ASP A 25 23.04 46.13 18.31
CA ASP A 25 23.47 44.76 18.65
C ASP A 25 23.69 43.92 17.37
N GLY A 26 24.63 42.96 17.46
CA GLY A 26 25.15 42.19 16.32
C GLY A 26 24.14 41.29 15.58
N THR A 27 22.90 41.23 16.06
CA THR A 27 21.79 40.47 15.48
C THR A 27 21.45 40.93 14.06
N VAL A 28 21.52 42.25 13.79
CA VAL A 28 21.12 42.83 12.48
C VAL A 28 22.06 42.39 11.35
N LEU A 29 23.37 42.30 11.61
CA LEU A 29 24.36 41.83 10.63
C LEU A 29 24.19 40.33 10.31
N GLY A 30 23.83 39.52 11.31
CA GLY A 30 23.49 38.11 11.10
C GLY A 30 22.22 37.93 10.26
N VAL A 31 21.17 38.70 10.55
CA VAL A 31 19.92 38.68 9.77
C VAL A 31 20.15 39.17 8.34
N LEU A 32 20.95 40.22 8.14
CA LEU A 32 21.27 40.73 6.79
C LEU A 32 22.07 39.71 5.96
N ALA A 33 23.02 39.00 6.57
CA ALA A 33 23.76 37.92 5.90
C ALA A 33 22.85 36.74 5.50
N VAL A 34 21.90 36.37 6.36
CA VAL A 34 20.89 35.33 6.06
C VAL A 34 19.95 35.78 4.93
N LEU A 35 19.49 37.04 4.94
CA LEU A 35 18.63 37.58 3.88
C LEU A 35 19.36 37.67 2.52
N ILE A 36 20.64 38.04 2.50
CA ILE A 36 21.47 38.02 1.28
C ILE A 36 21.66 36.58 0.78
N ALA A 37 21.90 35.62 1.67
CA ALA A 37 22.01 34.21 1.30
C ALA A 37 20.70 33.66 0.69
N ILE A 38 19.55 34.00 1.27
CA ILE A 38 18.22 33.65 0.74
C ILE A 38 17.98 34.28 -0.63
N PHE A 39 18.30 35.58 -0.80
CA PHE A 39 18.12 36.29 -2.07
C PHE A 39 19.00 35.74 -3.20
N VAL A 40 20.23 35.33 -2.89
CA VAL A 40 21.10 34.62 -3.85
C VAL A 40 20.51 33.24 -4.21
N PHE A 41 19.98 32.50 -3.24
CA PHE A 41 19.36 31.19 -3.47
C PHE A 41 18.12 31.29 -4.39
N ASP A 42 17.34 32.35 -4.26
CA ASP A 42 16.13 32.59 -5.06
C ASP A 42 16.47 32.99 -6.51
N ILE A 43 17.55 33.74 -6.73
CA ILE A 43 18.07 34.03 -8.08
C ILE A 43 18.51 32.73 -8.79
N PHE A 44 19.16 31.80 -8.10
CA PHE A 44 19.53 30.49 -8.67
C PHE A 44 18.33 29.62 -9.04
N LYS A 45 17.16 29.86 -8.42
CA LYS A 45 15.92 29.12 -8.67
C LYS A 45 15.27 29.45 -10.02
N HIS A 46 15.67 30.54 -10.66
CA HIS A 46 15.11 31.06 -11.91
C HIS A 46 16.06 31.02 -13.12
N ILE A 47 17.23 30.37 -13.00
CA ILE A 47 18.18 30.20 -14.11
C ILE A 47 18.02 28.79 -14.69
N ASP A 48 17.76 28.72 -16.00
CA ASP A 48 17.59 27.46 -16.73
C ASP A 48 18.89 26.63 -16.73
N ARG A 49 18.76 25.31 -16.55
CA ARG A 49 19.88 24.37 -16.37
C ARG A 49 20.79 24.26 -17.60
N SER A 50 20.33 24.70 -18.77
CA SER A 50 21.09 24.76 -20.01
C SER A 50 22.19 25.85 -20.02
N ALA A 51 22.11 26.86 -19.15
CA ALA A 51 22.98 28.04 -19.18
C ALA A 51 24.26 27.97 -18.30
N LEU A 52 24.42 26.92 -17.48
CA LEU A 52 25.47 26.90 -16.43
C LEU A 52 26.90 26.61 -16.91
N CYS A 53 27.14 26.28 -18.17
CA CYS A 53 28.46 25.87 -18.65
C CYS A 53 29.50 27.00 -18.86
N CYS A 54 29.12 28.27 -18.68
CA CYS A 54 29.94 29.42 -19.08
C CYS A 54 29.94 30.59 -18.07
N LEU A 55 30.55 30.48 -16.87
CA LEU A 55 30.94 31.65 -16.04
C LEU A 55 31.89 31.30 -14.84
N PRO A 56 33.23 31.35 -15.00
CA PRO A 56 34.18 31.13 -13.91
C PRO A 56 34.22 32.12 -12.71
N PRO A 57 33.89 33.42 -12.82
CA PRO A 57 34.16 34.39 -11.73
C PRO A 57 33.31 34.22 -10.45
N LEU A 58 32.10 33.67 -10.56
CA LEU A 58 31.13 33.63 -9.45
C LEU A 58 31.59 32.73 -8.29
N VAL A 59 32.31 31.65 -8.59
CA VAL A 59 32.82 30.70 -7.58
C VAL A 59 33.88 31.33 -6.68
N LEU A 60 34.66 32.30 -7.18
CA LEU A 60 35.64 33.03 -6.38
C LEU A 60 34.96 33.99 -5.38
N ILE A 61 33.88 34.66 -5.78
CA ILE A 61 33.15 35.60 -4.92
C ILE A 61 32.45 34.86 -3.78
N VAL A 62 31.81 33.72 -4.05
CA VAL A 62 31.15 32.89 -3.02
C VAL A 62 32.17 32.35 -2.01
N ASN A 63 33.33 31.88 -2.45
CA ASN A 63 34.38 31.42 -1.55
C ASN A 63 34.99 32.55 -0.71
N PHE A 64 35.12 33.77 -1.26
CA PHE A 64 35.59 34.94 -0.50
C PHE A 64 34.61 35.34 0.61
N VAL A 65 33.29 35.35 0.33
CA VAL A 65 32.26 35.65 1.34
C VAL A 65 32.24 34.58 2.45
N LEU A 66 32.32 33.30 2.09
CA LEU A 66 32.40 32.21 3.07
C LEU A 66 33.68 32.24 3.92
N PHE A 67 34.78 32.75 3.37
CA PHE A 67 36.04 32.93 4.09
C PHE A 67 35.94 34.05 5.15
N GLU A 68 35.42 35.23 4.79
CA GLU A 68 35.22 36.34 5.75
C GLU A 68 34.21 35.96 6.85
N CYS A 69 33.10 35.27 6.53
CA CYS A 69 32.17 34.77 7.54
C CYS A 69 32.83 33.79 8.53
N ARG A 70 33.78 32.95 8.07
CA ARG A 70 34.55 32.06 8.94
C ARG A 70 35.54 32.84 9.82
N ARG A 71 36.18 33.90 9.31
CA ARG A 71 37.08 34.76 10.10
C ARG A 71 36.32 35.47 11.22
N ALA A 72 35.19 36.11 10.91
CA ALA A 72 34.35 36.77 11.92
C ALA A 72 33.86 35.82 13.03
N LEU A 73 33.52 34.56 12.68
CA LEU A 73 33.13 33.55 13.66
C LEU A 73 34.30 33.09 14.56
N GLN A 74 35.53 33.10 14.05
CA GLN A 74 36.74 32.81 14.84
C GLN A 74 37.10 33.96 15.79
N GLU A 75 37.01 35.21 15.31
CA GLU A 75 37.23 36.42 16.11
C GLU A 75 36.22 36.49 17.28
N ALA A 76 34.92 36.24 17.03
CA ALA A 76 33.90 36.15 18.07
C ALA A 76 34.17 35.04 19.11
N ARG A 77 34.70 33.88 18.67
CA ARG A 77 35.10 32.78 19.57
C ARG A 77 36.37 33.07 20.37
N GLN A 78 37.25 33.96 19.91
CA GLN A 78 38.38 34.44 20.69
C GLN A 78 37.94 35.46 21.75
N ALA A 79 37.06 36.40 21.38
CA ALA A 79 36.50 37.37 22.33
C ALA A 79 35.73 36.73 23.49
N ALA A 80 35.00 35.63 23.23
CA ALA A 80 34.29 34.86 24.26
C ALA A 80 35.21 34.12 25.25
N ARG A 81 36.53 34.01 24.99
CA ARG A 81 37.50 33.32 25.85
C ARG A 81 38.33 34.25 26.72
N SER A 82 38.17 35.57 26.61
CA SER A 82 39.01 36.58 27.28
C SER A 82 38.36 37.30 28.47
N THR A 83 37.28 36.79 29.06
CA THR A 83 36.57 37.43 30.17
C THR A 83 36.93 36.79 31.53
N PRO A 84 37.69 37.46 32.43
CA PRO A 84 38.06 36.92 33.73
C PRO A 84 37.05 37.25 34.84
N GLY A 85 36.91 36.38 35.85
CA GLY A 85 35.95 36.55 36.96
C GLY A 85 36.56 36.90 38.33
N CYS A 86 35.69 37.28 39.29
CA CYS A 86 35.94 37.36 40.75
C CYS A 86 34.59 37.34 41.50
N LYS A 87 34.33 36.45 42.47
CA LYS A 87 34.74 36.43 43.91
C LYS A 87 33.98 37.39 44.87
N GLY A 88 32.97 36.86 45.58
CA GLY A 88 33.04 36.66 47.05
C GLY A 88 32.27 37.56 48.05
N ARG A 89 31.82 36.90 49.15
CA ARG A 89 31.36 37.39 50.49
C ARG A 89 29.93 37.97 50.62
N ARG A 90 29.29 38.09 51.81
CA ARG A 90 29.06 37.23 53.03
C ARG A 90 28.42 38.10 54.16
N ALA A 91 27.23 37.74 54.66
CA ALA A 91 26.61 38.10 55.98
C ALA A 91 25.23 37.38 56.05
N GLU A 92 24.88 36.54 57.03
CA GLU A 92 24.28 36.82 58.36
C GLU A 92 22.86 37.46 58.27
N SER A 93 21.79 36.98 58.94
CA SER A 93 21.68 36.32 60.26
C SER A 93 20.42 35.41 60.47
N GLU A 94 20.47 34.62 61.56
CA GLU A 94 19.50 33.80 62.36
C GLU A 94 17.96 33.99 62.17
N SER A 95 17.04 33.02 62.46
CA SER A 95 16.97 32.12 63.65
C SER A 95 15.93 30.95 63.55
N ILE A 96 16.25 29.80 64.20
CA ILE A 96 15.43 28.86 65.05
C ILE A 96 13.99 28.47 64.60
N SER A 97 13.54 27.20 64.44
CA SER A 97 13.59 25.96 65.29
C SER A 97 13.35 24.65 64.46
N ARG A 98 14.06 23.52 64.66
CA ARG A 98 13.72 22.31 65.49
C ARG A 98 12.23 21.87 65.46
N THR A 99 11.81 20.60 65.30
CA THR A 99 12.37 19.21 65.38
C THR A 99 11.26 18.22 64.90
N ALA A 100 11.40 16.90 64.61
CA ALA A 100 12.48 15.96 64.21
C ALA A 100 11.85 14.53 63.97
N GLN A 101 12.67 13.49 63.69
CA GLN A 101 12.32 12.06 63.42
C GLN A 101 11.60 11.80 62.08
N ALA A 102 12.05 10.99 61.10
CA ALA A 102 12.96 9.84 60.97
C ALA A 102 12.33 8.45 61.24
N GLU A 103 12.08 7.69 60.17
CA GLU A 103 12.06 6.21 60.11
C GLU A 103 12.11 5.74 58.63
N GLU A 104 13.04 4.83 58.31
CA GLU A 104 13.01 3.98 57.10
C GLU A 104 12.32 2.65 57.42
N PRO A 105 11.83 1.90 56.41
CA PRO A 105 12.17 0.47 56.42
C PRO A 105 12.40 -0.18 55.03
N SER A 106 13.58 -0.80 54.91
CA SER A 106 13.90 -2.16 54.41
C SER A 106 13.06 -2.86 53.32
N GLU A 107 13.79 -3.47 52.37
CA GLU A 107 13.37 -4.54 51.46
C GLU A 107 12.90 -5.82 52.18
N PRO A 108 12.04 -6.65 51.55
CA PRO A 108 11.87 -8.06 51.88
C PRO A 108 12.60 -8.99 50.87
N GLY A 109 13.32 -9.99 51.37
CA GLY A 109 14.06 -10.97 50.58
C GLY A 109 13.24 -12.17 50.10
N GLU A 110 13.91 -13.05 49.36
CA GLU A 110 13.42 -14.33 48.85
C GLU A 110 13.24 -15.35 49.99
N ASP A 111 12.22 -16.21 49.91
CA ASP A 111 12.31 -17.58 50.42
C ASP A 111 11.23 -18.49 49.79
N GLU A 112 11.61 -19.75 49.51
CA GLU A 112 10.71 -20.81 49.02
C GLU A 112 10.02 -21.53 50.19
N ASP A 113 8.72 -21.88 50.11
CA ASP A 113 8.35 -23.31 50.22
C ASP A 113 6.86 -23.72 50.02
N LYS A 114 6.73 -24.91 49.40
CA LYS A 114 5.75 -26.01 49.62
C LYS A 114 4.28 -25.71 50.00
N ALA A 115 3.44 -25.82 48.97
CA ALA A 115 2.25 -26.68 48.85
C ALA A 115 1.54 -27.25 50.12
N ARG A 116 0.20 -27.05 50.20
CA ARG A 116 -0.73 -28.08 50.70
C ARG A 116 -2.16 -27.99 50.14
N PHE A 117 -2.68 -29.15 49.73
CA PHE A 117 -4.09 -29.44 49.43
C PHE A 117 -5.03 -29.20 50.63
N VAL A 118 -6.26 -28.73 50.40
CA VAL A 118 -7.54 -29.26 50.95
C VAL A 118 -8.70 -28.96 49.98
N CYS A 119 -9.68 -29.85 49.86
CA CYS A 119 -10.85 -29.79 48.97
C CYS A 119 -12.14 -29.24 49.62
N THR A 120 -13.23 -29.22 48.82
CA THR A 120 -14.67 -28.94 49.14
C THR A 120 -15.01 -27.44 49.28
N PHE A 121 -16.14 -26.95 48.74
CA PHE A 121 -17.47 -27.57 48.58
C PHE A 121 -18.09 -27.53 47.16
N ARG A 122 -19.24 -28.20 47.02
CA ARG A 122 -19.98 -28.53 45.79
C ARG A 122 -21.45 -28.13 45.93
N VAL A 123 -22.04 -27.45 44.95
CA VAL A 123 -23.50 -27.42 44.73
C VAL A 123 -23.77 -27.49 43.23
N CYS A 124 -24.67 -28.40 42.84
CA CYS A 124 -25.13 -28.59 41.47
C CYS A 124 -26.43 -27.82 41.20
N SER A 125 -26.70 -27.51 39.93
CA SER A 125 -28.07 -27.65 39.39
C SER A 125 -28.02 -27.87 37.88
N ASP A 126 -28.31 -29.09 37.45
CA ASP A 126 -28.52 -29.45 36.05
C ASP A 126 -29.81 -28.82 35.51
N PHE A 127 -29.87 -28.55 34.20
CA PHE A 127 -31.07 -28.92 33.43
C PHE A 127 -30.72 -29.36 32.01
N ALA A 128 -31.35 -30.45 31.59
CA ALA A 128 -30.88 -31.28 30.49
C ALA A 128 -31.45 -30.90 29.10
N SER A 129 -30.55 -30.92 28.11
CA SER A 129 -30.60 -31.70 26.86
C SER A 129 -31.88 -31.79 26.01
N LYS A 130 -31.72 -31.56 24.68
CA LYS A 130 -32.34 -32.34 23.58
C LYS A 130 -31.93 -31.81 22.18
N ALA A 131 -30.73 -32.14 21.70
CA ALA A 131 -30.35 -32.02 20.27
C ALA A 131 -29.03 -32.76 19.93
N ALA A 132 -28.89 -34.03 20.31
CA ALA A 132 -27.68 -34.81 20.00
C ALA A 132 -28.06 -36.23 19.53
N ARG A 133 -28.24 -36.40 18.20
CA ARG A 133 -28.43 -37.72 17.54
C ARG A 133 -28.32 -37.71 16.00
N ARG A 134 -27.56 -36.77 15.41
CA ARG A 134 -27.28 -36.75 13.95
C ARG A 134 -25.81 -36.68 13.55
N ASP A 135 -24.90 -36.28 14.43
CA ASP A 135 -23.53 -35.93 14.02
C ASP A 135 -22.53 -37.11 14.06
N VAL A 136 -23.00 -38.33 14.36
CA VAL A 136 -22.14 -39.52 14.51
C VAL A 136 -21.81 -40.19 13.16
N GLU A 137 -22.60 -39.97 12.11
CA GLU A 137 -22.33 -40.53 10.78
C GLU A 137 -21.42 -39.62 9.92
N GLU A 138 -21.28 -38.33 10.25
CA GLU A 138 -20.42 -37.40 9.51
C GLU A 138 -18.96 -37.39 10.01
N GLN A 139 -18.72 -37.76 11.28
CA GLN A 139 -17.35 -37.87 11.82
C GLN A 139 -16.57 -39.11 11.33
N ALA A 140 -17.25 -40.12 10.75
CA ALA A 140 -16.59 -41.30 10.20
C ALA A 140 -15.83 -41.04 8.88
N ALA A 141 -16.11 -39.92 8.19
CA ALA A 141 -15.48 -39.57 6.92
C ALA A 141 -14.19 -38.73 7.07
N SER A 142 -13.94 -38.14 8.24
CA SER A 142 -12.81 -37.22 8.48
C SER A 142 -11.53 -37.91 8.97
N ALA A 143 -11.61 -39.19 9.35
CA ALA A 143 -10.50 -39.94 9.93
C ALA A 143 -9.76 -40.82 8.89
N GLN A 144 -9.16 -40.21 7.86
CA GLN A 144 -8.24 -40.91 6.94
C GLN A 144 -6.86 -40.25 6.89
N THR A 145 -5.89 -40.94 7.51
CA THR A 145 -4.44 -40.88 7.24
C THR A 145 -3.75 -39.51 7.29
N ALA A 146 -3.57 -38.98 8.51
CA ALA A 146 -2.33 -38.28 8.82
C ALA A 146 -1.22 -39.33 9.01
N ASP A 147 -0.04 -39.13 8.42
CA ASP A 147 1.10 -40.02 8.63
C ASP A 147 1.70 -39.77 10.03
N PRO A 148 1.84 -40.79 10.90
CA PRO A 148 2.43 -40.62 12.23
C PRO A 148 3.83 -39.99 12.21
N LEU A 149 4.59 -40.17 11.13
CA LEU A 149 5.94 -39.61 10.98
C LEU A 149 5.91 -38.10 10.72
N GLU A 150 4.96 -37.62 9.90
CA GLU A 150 4.79 -36.18 9.63
C GLU A 150 4.27 -35.46 10.88
N GLY A 151 3.33 -36.07 11.62
CA GLY A 151 2.84 -35.56 12.89
C GLY A 151 3.96 -35.36 13.92
N ALA A 152 4.79 -36.39 14.14
CA ALA A 152 5.91 -36.31 15.08
C ALA A 152 6.93 -35.20 14.70
N LYS A 153 7.20 -35.00 13.40
CA LYS A 153 8.10 -33.93 12.94
C LYS A 153 7.48 -32.53 13.02
N GLN A 154 6.15 -32.44 12.97
CA GLN A 154 5.43 -31.20 13.21
C GLN A 154 5.43 -30.81 14.71
N ASP A 155 5.36 -31.80 15.61
CA ASP A 155 5.52 -31.61 17.06
C ASP A 155 6.96 -31.19 17.43
N ASP A 156 7.99 -31.81 16.83
CA ASP A 156 9.40 -31.40 16.98
C ASP A 156 9.61 -29.91 16.61
N LEU A 157 9.02 -29.47 15.49
CA LEU A 157 9.07 -28.07 15.04
C LEU A 157 8.30 -27.13 15.98
N ALA A 158 7.17 -27.57 16.54
CA ALA A 158 6.41 -26.79 17.52
C ALA A 158 7.21 -26.60 18.82
N ALA A 159 7.84 -27.65 19.34
CA ALA A 159 8.71 -27.60 20.51
C ALA A 159 9.94 -26.69 20.28
N ALA A 160 10.55 -26.75 19.09
CA ALA A 160 11.66 -25.86 18.73
C ALA A 160 11.24 -24.38 18.71
N ARG A 161 10.05 -24.06 18.18
CA ARG A 161 9.50 -22.69 18.20
C ARG A 161 9.24 -22.20 19.63
N GLN A 162 8.63 -23.03 20.47
CA GLN A 162 8.38 -22.69 21.88
C GLN A 162 9.68 -22.40 22.65
N LEU A 163 10.76 -23.14 22.37
CA LEU A 163 12.10 -22.87 22.93
C LEU A 163 12.67 -21.52 22.46
N ARG A 164 12.54 -21.19 21.17
CA ARG A 164 12.96 -19.88 20.63
C ARG A 164 12.18 -18.74 21.28
N ASP A 165 10.87 -18.86 21.37
CA ASP A 165 10.01 -17.79 21.89
C ASP A 165 10.28 -17.56 23.40
N SER A 166 10.58 -18.63 24.15
CA SER A 166 11.06 -18.52 25.54
C SER A 166 12.45 -17.87 25.65
N ALA A 167 13.36 -18.10 24.69
CA ALA A 167 14.66 -17.45 24.66
C ALA A 167 14.54 -15.95 24.35
N ILE A 168 13.69 -15.56 23.39
CA ILE A 168 13.42 -14.15 23.04
C ILE A 168 12.84 -13.40 24.23
N SER A 169 11.87 -13.98 24.94
CA SER A 169 11.29 -13.37 26.15
C SER A 169 12.34 -13.11 27.25
N ARG A 170 13.31 -14.01 27.41
CA ARG A 170 14.45 -13.83 28.34
C ARG A 170 15.42 -12.75 27.88
N LEU A 171 15.67 -12.63 26.57
CA LEU A 171 16.49 -11.55 26.00
C LEU A 171 15.84 -10.19 26.22
N GLN A 172 14.55 -10.05 25.93
CA GLN A 172 13.78 -8.82 26.21
C GLN A 172 13.86 -8.42 27.69
N THR A 173 13.69 -9.39 28.60
CA THR A 173 13.83 -9.16 30.06
C THR A 173 15.24 -8.67 30.44
N ALA A 174 16.28 -9.20 29.80
CA ALA A 174 17.67 -8.78 30.03
C ALA A 174 17.96 -7.38 29.50
N ILE A 175 17.43 -7.03 28.32
CA ILE A 175 17.55 -5.70 27.70
C ILE A 175 16.87 -4.65 28.59
N SER A 176 15.62 -4.86 29.01
CA SER A 176 14.95 -3.90 29.91
C SER A 176 15.65 -3.78 31.27
N GLY A 177 16.27 -4.85 31.78
CA GLY A 177 17.13 -4.79 32.96
C GLY A 177 18.37 -3.91 32.76
N TRP A 178 19.02 -4.02 31.61
CA TRP A 178 20.16 -3.19 31.20
C TRP A 178 19.77 -1.72 31.02
N GLU A 179 18.69 -1.43 30.28
CA GLU A 179 18.19 -0.07 30.04
C GLU A 179 17.87 0.66 31.34
N ASN A 180 17.21 -0.01 32.29
CA ASN A 180 16.90 0.55 33.60
C ASN A 180 18.18 0.86 34.42
N ALA A 181 19.21 0.00 34.34
CA ALA A 181 20.49 0.24 35.01
C ALA A 181 21.26 1.42 34.40
N VAL A 182 21.24 1.56 33.07
CA VAL A 182 21.82 2.70 32.34
C VAL A 182 21.09 4.00 32.69
N GLN A 183 19.76 4.01 32.68
CA GLN A 183 18.96 5.19 33.07
C GLN A 183 19.19 5.61 34.53
N ALA A 184 19.42 4.65 35.43
CA ALA A 184 19.79 4.92 36.83
C ALA A 184 21.24 5.39 37.03
N ASN A 185 22.05 5.52 35.96
CA ASN A 185 23.50 5.74 36.00
C ASN A 185 24.26 4.72 36.88
N ASN A 186 23.74 3.48 37.00
CA ASN A 186 24.37 2.43 37.78
C ASN A 186 25.23 1.53 36.87
N THR A 187 26.50 1.89 36.74
CA THR A 187 27.46 1.23 35.82
C THR A 187 27.71 -0.24 36.15
N GLU A 188 27.81 -0.59 37.44
CA GLU A 188 28.03 -1.98 37.87
C GLU A 188 26.81 -2.87 37.55
N ALA A 189 25.60 -2.34 37.77
CA ALA A 189 24.38 -3.04 37.36
C ALA A 189 24.26 -3.16 35.84
N ALA A 190 24.69 -2.14 35.08
CA ALA A 190 24.68 -2.16 33.62
C ALA A 190 25.63 -3.25 33.07
N GLU A 191 26.89 -3.32 33.52
CA GLU A 191 27.84 -4.39 33.13
C GLU A 191 27.29 -5.80 33.49
N LYS A 192 26.66 -5.93 34.67
CA LYS A 192 26.02 -7.19 35.10
C LYS A 192 24.80 -7.58 34.25
N TRP A 193 24.09 -6.61 33.67
CA TRP A 193 23.00 -6.90 32.73
C TRP A 193 23.49 -7.12 31.30
N GLU A 194 24.55 -6.44 30.86
CA GLU A 194 25.18 -6.63 29.54
C GLU A 194 25.66 -8.08 29.37
N THR A 195 26.33 -8.63 30.38
CA THR A 195 26.71 -10.06 30.38
C THR A 195 25.51 -11.02 30.33
N LYS A 196 24.34 -10.63 30.88
CA LYS A 196 23.09 -11.40 30.77
C LYS A 196 22.45 -11.26 29.39
N VAL A 197 22.52 -10.08 28.75
CA VAL A 197 22.06 -9.85 27.38
C VAL A 197 22.85 -10.75 26.43
N ASN A 198 24.18 -10.67 26.45
CA ASN A 198 25.05 -11.51 25.61
C ASN A 198 24.76 -13.02 25.82
N SER A 199 24.58 -13.45 27.07
CA SER A 199 24.21 -14.84 27.39
C SER A 199 22.78 -15.23 26.97
N ALA A 200 21.89 -14.28 26.76
CA ALA A 200 20.55 -14.51 26.23
C ALA A 200 20.54 -14.53 24.69
N GLU A 201 21.33 -13.67 24.04
CA GLU A 201 21.53 -13.67 22.58
C GLU A 201 22.07 -15.02 22.09
N GLU A 202 23.14 -15.56 22.70
CA GLU A 202 23.64 -16.91 22.37
C GLU A 202 22.57 -18.02 22.54
N LYS A 203 21.56 -17.80 23.39
CA LYS A 203 20.47 -18.77 23.62
C LYS A 203 19.35 -18.63 22.58
N VAL A 204 19.13 -17.42 22.07
CA VAL A 204 18.25 -17.18 20.92
C VAL A 204 18.86 -17.80 19.67
N GLU A 205 20.13 -17.51 19.35
CA GLU A 205 20.84 -18.08 18.19
C GLU A 205 20.79 -19.62 18.19
N ARG A 206 21.15 -20.27 19.31
CA ARG A 206 21.06 -21.73 19.47
C ARG A 206 19.64 -22.29 19.40
N ALA A 207 18.61 -21.49 19.65
CA ALA A 207 17.21 -21.89 19.50
C ALA A 207 16.72 -21.73 18.05
N GLU A 208 17.17 -20.69 17.35
CA GLU A 208 16.90 -20.49 15.93
C GLU A 208 17.53 -21.59 15.08
N GLU A 209 18.79 -21.97 15.33
CA GLU A 209 19.40 -23.12 14.68
C GLU A 209 18.58 -24.43 14.88
N LYS A 210 17.96 -24.61 16.05
CA LYS A 210 17.11 -25.78 16.32
C LYS A 210 15.81 -25.73 15.51
N VAL A 211 15.21 -24.55 15.38
CA VAL A 211 14.04 -24.33 14.52
C VAL A 211 14.39 -24.65 13.06
N ASP A 212 15.55 -24.22 12.58
CA ASP A 212 15.95 -24.45 11.19
C ASP A 212 16.32 -25.92 10.91
N ARG A 213 16.99 -26.60 11.84
CA ARG A 213 17.17 -28.07 11.76
C ARG A 213 15.83 -28.80 11.72
N ALA A 214 14.87 -28.42 12.56
CA ALA A 214 13.53 -29.03 12.58
C ALA A 214 12.73 -28.78 11.30
N LYS A 215 12.85 -27.58 10.67
CA LYS A 215 12.25 -27.31 9.33
C LYS A 215 12.82 -28.25 8.27
N VAL A 216 14.16 -28.36 8.19
CA VAL A 216 14.84 -29.21 7.20
C VAL A 216 14.43 -30.68 7.35
N GLU A 217 14.28 -31.18 8.57
CA GLU A 217 13.78 -32.54 8.81
C GLU A 217 12.31 -32.73 8.40
N LEU A 218 11.44 -31.74 8.66
CA LEU A 218 10.03 -31.79 8.24
C LEU A 218 9.88 -31.76 6.72
N ASP A 219 10.63 -30.89 6.03
CA ASP A 219 10.60 -30.80 4.57
C ASP A 219 11.14 -32.08 3.90
N ARG A 220 12.16 -32.70 4.51
CA ARG A 220 12.64 -34.03 4.09
C ARG A 220 11.57 -35.10 4.27
N ALA A 221 10.92 -35.17 5.44
CA ALA A 221 9.85 -36.14 5.68
C ALA A 221 8.68 -36.00 4.69
N LYS A 222 8.33 -34.76 4.31
CA LYS A 222 7.32 -34.47 3.27
C LYS A 222 7.74 -34.93 1.88
N GLN A 223 9.02 -34.77 1.52
CA GLN A 223 9.56 -35.25 0.26
C GLN A 223 9.58 -36.79 0.23
N ASP A 224 10.05 -37.45 1.29
CA ASP A 224 10.06 -38.90 1.42
C ASP A 224 8.62 -39.48 1.32
N LEU A 225 7.63 -38.84 1.97
CA LEU A 225 6.21 -39.20 1.87
C LEU A 225 5.64 -39.03 0.45
N LYS A 226 6.07 -38.00 -0.28
CA LYS A 226 5.68 -37.75 -1.68
C LYS A 226 6.25 -38.84 -2.59
N GLU A 227 7.52 -39.19 -2.42
CA GLU A 227 8.18 -40.26 -3.19
C GLU A 227 7.54 -41.62 -2.90
N ALA A 228 7.21 -41.93 -1.63
CA ALA A 228 6.47 -43.13 -1.26
C ALA A 228 5.07 -43.20 -1.90
N LYS A 229 4.34 -42.07 -1.97
CA LYS A 229 3.01 -41.99 -2.62
C LYS A 229 3.10 -42.22 -4.14
N GLU A 230 4.11 -41.70 -4.82
CA GLU A 230 4.31 -41.95 -6.26
C GLU A 230 4.79 -43.39 -6.53
N ALA A 231 5.68 -43.95 -5.70
CA ALA A 231 6.08 -45.35 -5.78
C ALA A 231 4.88 -46.31 -5.57
N ALA A 232 3.99 -46.00 -4.63
CA ALA A 232 2.77 -46.78 -4.41
C ALA A 232 1.84 -46.76 -5.64
N LYS A 233 1.61 -45.59 -6.26
CA LYS A 233 0.83 -45.48 -7.51
C LYS A 233 1.42 -46.30 -8.66
N ALA A 234 2.74 -46.35 -8.79
CA ALA A 234 3.43 -47.15 -9.81
C ALA A 234 3.31 -48.67 -9.60
N SER A 235 2.88 -49.13 -8.41
CA SER A 235 2.91 -50.56 -8.05
C SER A 235 1.58 -51.32 -8.22
N VAL A 236 0.50 -50.66 -8.64
CA VAL A 236 -0.83 -51.28 -8.81
C VAL A 236 -0.95 -52.04 -10.15
N PRO A 237 -1.08 -53.38 -10.17
CA PRO A 237 -1.13 -54.14 -11.43
C PRO A 237 -2.52 -54.10 -12.06
N ALA A 238 -2.60 -53.76 -13.35
CA ALA A 238 -3.86 -53.75 -14.10
C ALA A 238 -4.44 -55.17 -14.31
N GLY A 239 -5.61 -55.42 -13.72
CA GLY A 239 -6.32 -56.70 -13.81
C GLY A 239 -7.07 -56.92 -15.13
N ARG A 240 -6.36 -57.48 -16.11
CA ARG A 240 -6.81 -58.54 -17.07
C ARG A 240 -8.25 -58.46 -17.67
N VAL A 241 -8.33 -58.13 -18.96
CA VAL A 241 -9.28 -58.74 -19.92
C VAL A 241 -8.45 -59.38 -21.05
N GLN A 242 -8.88 -60.54 -21.57
CA GLN A 242 -8.06 -61.43 -22.41
C GLN A 242 -8.32 -61.34 -23.93
N ALA A 243 -7.38 -61.96 -24.67
CA ALA A 243 -7.37 -62.32 -26.11
C ALA A 243 -6.93 -61.22 -27.09
N GLY A 244 -5.95 -61.45 -27.98
CA GLY A 244 -5.07 -62.62 -28.15
C GLY A 244 -4.12 -62.48 -29.34
N ALA A 245 -3.16 -63.42 -29.49
CA ALA A 245 -2.14 -63.52 -30.58
C ALA A 245 -1.08 -62.38 -30.64
N SER A 246 0.19 -62.57 -31.06
CA SER A 246 0.98 -63.79 -31.32
C SER A 246 2.50 -63.46 -31.41
N ALA A 247 3.34 -64.34 -30.86
CA ALA A 247 4.72 -64.72 -31.26
C ALA A 247 5.92 -63.71 -31.34
N CYS A 248 7.06 -64.20 -30.81
CA CYS A 248 8.47 -63.93 -31.18
C CYS A 248 9.08 -62.53 -30.91
N ALA A 249 10.40 -62.38 -30.65
CA ALA A 249 11.46 -63.28 -30.17
C ALA A 249 12.74 -62.45 -29.84
N VAL A 250 13.58 -62.94 -28.90
CA VAL A 250 15.08 -62.95 -28.91
C VAL A 250 15.81 -61.72 -29.50
N VAL A 251 16.64 -60.96 -28.77
CA VAL A 251 18.05 -61.26 -28.36
C VAL A 251 18.45 -60.40 -27.15
N ALA A 252 19.32 -60.93 -26.27
CA ALA A 252 20.11 -60.14 -25.30
C ALA A 252 21.59 -60.13 -25.70
N VAL A 253 22.30 -59.01 -25.49
CA VAL A 253 23.77 -58.97 -25.28
C VAL A 253 24.08 -57.86 -24.26
N ASP A 254 24.99 -58.17 -23.34
CA ASP A 254 25.49 -57.34 -22.24
C ASP A 254 27.03 -57.30 -22.33
N PHE A 255 27.66 -56.13 -22.08
CA PHE A 255 29.10 -55.85 -21.90
C PHE A 255 29.28 -54.31 -21.82
N GLY A 256 30.09 -53.67 -20.97
CA GLY A 256 30.97 -54.15 -19.90
C GLY A 256 32.37 -53.50 -19.94
N LEU A 257 32.81 -52.83 -18.85
CA LEU A 257 34.20 -52.40 -18.52
C LEU A 257 34.85 -51.27 -19.39
N GLN A 258 35.88 -50.50 -18.96
CA GLN A 258 36.33 -49.94 -17.64
C GLN A 258 37.53 -48.97 -17.85
N HIS A 259 37.67 -47.89 -17.03
CA HIS A 259 38.90 -47.06 -16.79
C HIS A 259 39.53 -46.28 -18.01
N SER A 260 40.34 -45.20 -17.91
CA SER A 260 41.21 -44.64 -16.84
C SER A 260 41.43 -43.10 -16.90
N ARG A 261 41.61 -42.48 -15.72
CA ARG A 261 42.49 -41.34 -15.26
C ARG A 261 43.04 -40.21 -16.20
N MET A 262 42.87 -38.97 -15.69
CA MET A 262 43.79 -37.80 -15.57
C MET A 262 44.65 -37.28 -16.75
N VAL A 263 44.62 -35.95 -16.97
CA VAL A 263 45.76 -35.00 -16.74
C VAL A 263 45.29 -33.53 -16.83
N VAL A 264 46.04 -32.62 -16.20
CA VAL A 264 45.78 -31.17 -16.05
C VAL A 264 46.27 -30.35 -17.25
N ALA A 265 45.52 -29.31 -17.65
CA ALA A 265 46.08 -28.12 -18.29
C ALA A 265 45.16 -26.89 -18.10
N ALA A 266 45.70 -25.78 -17.61
CA ALA A 266 45.08 -24.46 -17.68
C ALA A 266 45.78 -23.65 -18.79
N PHE A 267 45.03 -22.95 -19.63
CA PHE A 267 45.58 -21.97 -20.57
C PHE A 267 44.58 -20.83 -20.81
N VAL A 268 45.12 -19.63 -21.03
CA VAL A 268 44.38 -18.35 -21.17
C VAL A 268 44.52 -17.85 -22.62
N PHE A 269 43.61 -16.95 -23.02
CA PHE A 269 43.51 -16.21 -24.29
C PHE A 269 42.86 -16.90 -25.50
N GLY A 270 41.61 -16.50 -25.79
CA GLY A 270 41.34 -15.54 -26.87
C GLY A 270 40.99 -16.05 -28.28
N VAL A 271 39.99 -15.38 -28.86
CA VAL A 271 39.68 -15.22 -30.30
C VAL A 271 38.82 -16.33 -30.97
N CYS A 272 38.05 -15.87 -31.98
CA CYS A 272 37.19 -16.60 -32.92
C CYS A 272 35.82 -17.09 -32.43
N VAL A 273 34.86 -16.16 -32.57
CA VAL A 273 33.52 -16.45 -33.10
C VAL A 273 33.61 -17.49 -34.22
N GLN A 274 32.89 -18.60 -34.09
CA GLN A 274 32.66 -19.54 -35.19
C GLN A 274 31.15 -19.72 -35.37
N ALA A 275 30.69 -19.58 -36.62
CA ALA A 275 29.28 -19.46 -36.94
C ALA A 275 28.51 -20.77 -36.70
N GLY A 276 27.41 -20.68 -35.95
CA GLY A 276 26.52 -21.78 -35.60
C GLY A 276 25.35 -21.24 -34.78
N SER A 277 24.29 -20.81 -35.46
CA SER A 277 23.09 -20.20 -34.84
C SER A 277 22.34 -21.19 -33.95
N THR A 278 22.68 -21.20 -32.66
CA THR A 278 21.98 -21.95 -31.59
C THR A 278 22.14 -21.24 -30.24
N LEU A 279 21.81 -19.94 -30.17
CA LEU A 279 22.11 -19.08 -29.01
C LEU A 279 21.60 -19.60 -27.66
N LEU A 280 20.61 -20.50 -27.65
CA LEU A 280 19.97 -21.02 -26.43
C LEU A 280 19.62 -22.53 -26.46
N LYS A 281 19.95 -23.30 -27.51
CA LYS A 281 19.72 -24.77 -27.46
C LYS A 281 20.62 -25.48 -26.45
N ASP A 282 21.78 -24.91 -26.17
CA ASP A 282 22.77 -25.45 -25.22
C ASP A 282 22.79 -24.69 -23.87
N PHE A 283 21.95 -23.67 -23.68
CA PHE A 283 21.78 -22.99 -22.40
C PHE A 283 20.82 -23.79 -21.50
N GLY A 284 21.38 -24.72 -20.73
CA GLY A 284 20.67 -25.42 -19.65
C GLY A 284 20.32 -24.56 -18.43
N GLY A 285 20.30 -23.23 -18.57
CA GLY A 285 20.02 -22.26 -17.51
C GLY A 285 19.27 -21.05 -18.08
N GLU A 286 18.44 -20.43 -17.23
CA GLU A 286 17.70 -19.22 -17.57
C GLU A 286 18.65 -18.09 -18.01
N LEU A 287 18.20 -17.23 -18.93
CA LEU A 287 18.90 -15.99 -19.25
C LEU A 287 19.13 -15.19 -17.96
N PRO A 288 20.39 -14.98 -17.50
CA PRO A 288 20.64 -14.38 -16.20
C PRO A 288 20.15 -12.93 -16.17
N ASN A 289 19.43 -12.58 -15.10
CA ASN A 289 18.76 -11.30 -14.92
C ASN A 289 17.63 -11.01 -15.94
N LEU A 290 17.06 -12.03 -16.62
CA LEU A 290 15.92 -11.80 -17.52
C LEU A 290 14.74 -11.16 -16.77
N ASP A 291 14.36 -11.70 -15.62
CA ASP A 291 13.23 -11.21 -14.81
C ASP A 291 13.46 -9.76 -14.35
N ASP A 292 14.66 -9.42 -13.87
CA ASP A 292 15.01 -8.05 -13.46
C ASP A 292 15.03 -7.07 -14.66
N ARG A 293 15.70 -7.44 -15.76
CA ARG A 293 15.73 -6.63 -17.00
C ARG A 293 14.34 -6.40 -17.58
N PHE A 294 13.46 -7.40 -17.45
CA PHE A 294 12.11 -7.41 -17.99
C PHE A 294 11.11 -6.62 -17.13
N LEU A 295 11.26 -6.62 -15.80
CA LEU A 295 10.33 -5.96 -14.87
C LEU A 295 10.82 -4.56 -14.47
N ASP A 296 12.07 -4.41 -14.00
CA ASP A 296 12.59 -3.14 -13.47
C ASP A 296 12.85 -2.08 -14.54
N GLY A 297 12.94 -2.52 -15.79
CA GLY A 297 13.04 -1.66 -16.96
C GLY A 297 11.71 -1.31 -17.63
N ARG A 298 10.57 -1.84 -17.15
CA ARG A 298 9.25 -1.70 -17.82
C ARG A 298 8.06 -1.42 -16.90
N ILE A 299 8.23 -1.60 -15.58
CA ILE A 299 7.24 -1.27 -14.56
C ILE A 299 7.83 -0.17 -13.69
N ASN A 300 7.12 0.95 -13.53
CA ASN A 300 7.57 2.11 -12.75
C ASN A 300 7.74 1.86 -11.22
N ASN A 301 7.55 0.64 -10.75
CA ASN A 301 7.80 0.23 -9.36
C ASN A 301 8.77 -0.97 -9.32
N LYS A 302 9.99 -0.71 -8.84
CA LYS A 302 11.15 -1.64 -8.88
C LYS A 302 11.20 -2.64 -7.73
N GLU A 303 10.24 -2.61 -6.82
CA GLU A 303 10.26 -3.44 -5.62
C GLU A 303 9.31 -4.63 -5.76
N ASP A 304 9.88 -5.83 -5.77
CA ASP A 304 9.13 -7.07 -5.58
C ASP A 304 8.70 -7.19 -4.11
N ARG A 305 7.38 -7.23 -3.88
CA ARG A 305 6.76 -7.15 -2.56
C ARG A 305 5.52 -8.05 -2.52
N SER A 306 5.53 -9.01 -1.60
CA SER A 306 4.47 -10.00 -1.41
C SER A 306 3.09 -9.37 -1.19
N PHE A 307 2.08 -9.87 -1.90
CA PHE A 307 0.77 -9.21 -2.03
C PHE A 307 -0.38 -10.10 -1.50
N LEU A 308 -0.14 -10.73 -0.34
CA LEU A 308 -0.86 -11.90 0.17
C LEU A 308 -2.38 -11.70 0.37
N GLU A 309 -2.83 -10.53 0.81
CA GLU A 309 -4.28 -10.29 1.01
C GLU A 309 -5.07 -10.07 -0.30
N ARG A 310 -4.38 -10.15 -1.45
CA ARG A 310 -4.95 -9.88 -2.77
C ARG A 310 -5.07 -11.15 -3.62
N GLU A 311 -4.79 -12.33 -3.04
CA GLU A 311 -4.88 -13.64 -3.70
C GLU A 311 -6.23 -13.84 -4.41
N THR A 312 -7.36 -13.50 -3.78
CA THR A 312 -8.69 -13.56 -4.42
C THR A 312 -8.79 -12.74 -5.73
N VAL A 313 -8.11 -11.59 -5.82
CA VAL A 313 -8.08 -10.78 -7.05
C VAL A 313 -7.07 -11.35 -8.05
N VAL A 314 -5.93 -11.85 -7.57
CA VAL A 314 -4.95 -12.58 -8.39
C VAL A 314 -5.64 -13.77 -9.07
N ASP A 315 -6.32 -14.64 -8.32
CA ASP A 315 -7.05 -15.80 -8.82
C ASP A 315 -8.13 -15.42 -9.84
N GLN A 316 -8.86 -14.32 -9.61
CA GLN A 316 -9.84 -13.80 -10.58
C GLN A 316 -9.18 -13.34 -11.88
N VAL A 317 -8.04 -12.65 -11.82
CA VAL A 317 -7.26 -12.29 -13.02
C VAL A 317 -6.77 -13.56 -13.72
N LEU A 318 -6.12 -14.47 -13.00
CA LEU A 318 -5.56 -15.70 -13.53
C LEU A 318 -6.63 -16.59 -14.20
N ALA A 319 -7.81 -16.72 -13.60
CA ALA A 319 -8.93 -17.47 -14.17
C ALA A 319 -9.47 -16.86 -15.47
N GLU A 320 -9.69 -15.53 -15.51
CA GLU A 320 -10.20 -14.85 -16.71
C GLU A 320 -9.15 -14.78 -17.83
N MET A 321 -7.86 -14.70 -17.49
CA MET A 321 -6.76 -14.75 -18.45
C MET A 321 -6.59 -16.16 -19.03
N ASN A 322 -6.58 -17.22 -18.19
CA ASN A 322 -6.50 -18.62 -18.67
C ASN A 322 -7.67 -19.00 -19.58
N LYS A 323 -8.88 -18.60 -19.21
CA LYS A 323 -10.09 -18.75 -20.04
C LYS A 323 -9.92 -18.12 -21.42
N THR A 324 -9.11 -17.07 -21.55
CA THR A 324 -8.78 -16.45 -22.85
C THR A 324 -7.82 -17.32 -23.67
N THR A 325 -6.79 -17.89 -23.02
CA THR A 325 -5.73 -18.64 -23.70
C THR A 325 -6.14 -20.07 -24.05
N GLU A 326 -7.01 -20.69 -23.24
CA GLU A 326 -7.49 -22.06 -23.42
C GLU A 326 -8.66 -22.19 -24.41
N THR A 327 -9.51 -21.16 -24.52
CA THR A 327 -10.75 -21.24 -25.32
C THR A 327 -10.48 -21.13 -26.82
N LYS A 328 -10.28 -22.30 -27.47
CA LYS A 328 -10.26 -22.46 -28.93
C LYS A 328 -11.65 -22.18 -29.55
N GLY A 329 -12.02 -20.90 -29.60
CA GLY A 329 -13.33 -20.45 -30.11
C GLY A 329 -13.71 -19.00 -29.81
N LEU A 330 -12.84 -18.19 -29.18
CA LEU A 330 -13.14 -16.77 -28.95
C LEU A 330 -13.12 -15.98 -30.27
N TYR A 331 -14.29 -15.50 -30.68
CA TYR A 331 -14.46 -14.68 -31.88
C TYR A 331 -13.84 -13.27 -31.78
N LYS A 332 -13.36 -12.84 -30.60
CA LYS A 332 -12.86 -11.49 -30.29
C LYS A 332 -11.77 -11.54 -29.22
N PRO A 333 -10.78 -10.64 -29.22
CA PRO A 333 -9.81 -10.50 -28.12
C PRO A 333 -10.51 -10.24 -26.77
N ARG A 334 -9.93 -10.69 -25.66
CA ARG A 334 -10.43 -10.42 -24.30
C ARG A 334 -9.50 -9.44 -23.58
N LEU A 335 -10.12 -8.47 -22.91
CA LEU A 335 -9.47 -7.45 -22.09
C LEU A 335 -10.00 -7.54 -20.66
N VAL A 336 -9.17 -8.06 -19.76
CA VAL A 336 -9.39 -8.04 -18.31
C VAL A 336 -8.92 -6.68 -17.78
N ALA A 337 -9.79 -5.92 -17.13
CA ALA A 337 -9.49 -4.55 -16.75
C ALA A 337 -9.76 -4.29 -15.27
N LEU A 338 -8.74 -3.77 -14.57
CA LEU A 338 -8.77 -3.49 -13.14
C LEU A 338 -8.62 -1.99 -12.87
N TRP A 339 -9.75 -1.36 -12.58
CA TRP A 339 -9.84 0.07 -12.32
C TRP A 339 -9.94 0.33 -10.81
N SER A 340 -8.99 1.07 -10.25
CA SER A 340 -8.89 1.29 -8.80
C SER A 340 -8.20 2.63 -8.50
N PRO A 341 -8.50 3.30 -7.37
CA PRO A 341 -7.89 4.59 -6.99
C PRO A 341 -6.36 4.65 -7.01
N ARG A 342 -5.82 5.87 -6.91
CA ARG A 342 -4.37 6.11 -6.88
C ARG A 342 -3.75 5.57 -5.60
N GLY A 343 -2.69 4.77 -5.73
CA GLY A 343 -1.93 4.23 -4.59
C GLY A 343 -2.50 2.96 -3.95
N THR A 344 -3.52 2.33 -4.54
CA THR A 344 -4.03 1.01 -4.10
C THR A 344 -3.12 -0.17 -4.46
N GLY A 345 -1.94 0.07 -5.05
CA GLY A 345 -0.96 -0.97 -5.37
C GLY A 345 -1.23 -1.76 -6.66
N LYS A 346 -1.91 -1.16 -7.64
CA LYS A 346 -2.16 -1.75 -8.97
C LYS A 346 -0.87 -2.24 -9.65
N THR A 347 0.15 -1.40 -9.72
CA THR A 347 1.46 -1.69 -10.30
C THR A 347 2.16 -2.89 -9.63
N SER A 348 2.02 -3.02 -8.29
CA SER A 348 2.53 -4.19 -7.56
C SER A 348 1.78 -5.47 -7.91
N LEU A 349 0.46 -5.39 -8.17
CA LEU A 349 -0.30 -6.54 -8.67
C LEU A 349 0.14 -6.96 -10.08
N VAL A 350 0.40 -6.01 -11.00
CA VAL A 350 0.94 -6.31 -12.34
C VAL A 350 2.28 -7.04 -12.23
N ARG A 351 3.19 -6.54 -11.37
CA ARG A 351 4.48 -7.16 -11.11
C ARG A 351 4.32 -8.58 -10.54
N HIS A 352 3.49 -8.75 -9.52
CA HIS A 352 3.21 -10.05 -8.89
C HIS A 352 2.63 -11.07 -9.89
N LEU A 353 1.65 -10.67 -10.70
CA LEU A 353 1.11 -11.51 -11.78
C LEU A 353 2.18 -11.88 -12.80
N ALA A 354 3.09 -10.97 -13.14
CA ALA A 354 4.15 -11.23 -14.12
C ALA A 354 5.19 -12.23 -13.57
N GLN A 355 5.44 -12.17 -12.26
CA GLN A 355 6.34 -13.08 -11.55
C GLN A 355 5.71 -14.44 -11.20
N SER A 356 4.37 -14.56 -11.22
CA SER A 356 3.63 -15.79 -10.92
C SER A 356 4.20 -17.03 -11.62
N LYS A 357 4.26 -18.14 -10.88
CA LYS A 357 4.70 -19.45 -11.40
C LYS A 357 3.87 -19.92 -12.60
N GLN A 358 2.59 -19.55 -12.65
CA GLN A 358 1.67 -19.88 -13.72
C GLN A 358 2.08 -19.29 -15.08
N TYR A 359 2.78 -18.15 -15.08
CA TYR A 359 3.25 -17.47 -16.28
C TYR A 359 4.78 -17.49 -16.41
N ALA A 360 5.47 -18.34 -15.65
CA ALA A 360 6.92 -18.50 -15.71
C ALA A 360 7.40 -18.87 -17.12
N ASP A 361 6.72 -19.81 -17.78
CA ASP A 361 7.08 -20.22 -19.15
C ASP A 361 6.79 -19.09 -20.16
N SER A 362 5.65 -18.40 -20.04
CA SER A 362 5.36 -17.21 -20.86
C SER A 362 6.38 -16.10 -20.67
N ARG A 363 6.92 -15.92 -19.46
CA ARG A 363 7.97 -14.94 -19.16
C ARG A 363 9.31 -15.35 -19.76
N ARG A 364 9.79 -16.56 -19.44
CA ARG A 364 11.03 -17.15 -19.97
C ARG A 364 11.08 -17.17 -21.50
N CYS A 365 9.96 -17.47 -22.14
CA CYS A 365 9.85 -17.59 -23.59
C CYS A 365 9.49 -16.27 -24.31
N GLY A 366 9.53 -15.11 -23.62
CA GLY A 366 9.22 -13.81 -24.24
C GLY A 366 7.79 -13.71 -24.80
N ARG A 367 6.83 -14.45 -24.24
CA ARG A 367 5.40 -14.46 -24.59
C ARG A 367 4.53 -13.55 -23.73
N LEU A 368 5.07 -13.11 -22.60
CA LEU A 368 4.50 -12.05 -21.78
C LEU A 368 5.03 -10.70 -22.27
N LEU A 369 4.15 -9.82 -22.75
CA LEU A 369 4.44 -8.41 -22.95
C LEU A 369 4.07 -7.66 -21.66
N VAL A 370 4.94 -6.75 -21.21
CA VAL A 370 4.64 -5.81 -20.11
C VAL A 370 5.00 -4.41 -20.59
N PHE A 371 4.11 -3.45 -20.40
CA PHE A 371 4.25 -2.10 -20.92
C PHE A 371 3.56 -1.09 -19.97
N ASP A 372 4.14 0.10 -19.83
CA ASP A 372 3.51 1.23 -19.13
C ASP A 372 2.90 2.18 -20.17
N ALA A 373 1.58 2.38 -20.12
CA ALA A 373 0.86 3.23 -21.07
C ALA A 373 1.34 4.69 -21.09
N PHE A 374 2.02 5.16 -20.04
CA PHE A 374 2.62 6.49 -19.98
C PHE A 374 3.61 6.74 -21.13
N GLU A 375 4.34 5.71 -21.57
CA GLU A 375 5.26 5.79 -22.72
C GLU A 375 4.56 6.07 -24.07
N LEU A 376 3.23 5.93 -24.14
CA LEU A 376 2.44 6.24 -25.35
C LEU A 376 1.85 7.65 -25.36
N GLU A 377 1.90 8.42 -24.26
CA GLU A 377 1.20 9.72 -24.13
C GLU A 377 1.56 10.70 -25.26
N GLN A 378 2.84 10.75 -25.64
CA GLN A 378 3.35 11.61 -26.73
C GLN A 378 3.09 11.05 -28.14
N HIS A 379 2.58 9.82 -28.24
CA HIS A 379 2.40 9.06 -29.47
C HIS A 379 0.92 8.66 -29.72
N LEU A 380 -0.01 9.20 -28.93
CA LEU A 380 -1.43 8.89 -29.02
C LEU A 380 -2.04 9.23 -30.39
N SER A 381 -1.46 10.16 -31.16
CA SER A 381 -1.90 10.49 -32.51
C SER A 381 -1.69 9.33 -33.52
N THR A 382 -0.62 8.55 -33.37
CA THR A 382 -0.21 7.47 -34.30
C THR A 382 -1.24 6.35 -34.41
N ASP A 383 -1.37 5.71 -35.58
CA ASP A 383 -2.33 4.62 -35.77
C ASP A 383 -2.03 3.41 -34.86
N ALA A 384 -3.10 2.75 -34.40
CA ALA A 384 -2.99 1.68 -33.41
C ALA A 384 -2.40 0.37 -33.97
N ASP A 385 -2.39 0.10 -35.28
CA ASP A 385 -1.61 -1.03 -35.83
C ASP A 385 -0.10 -0.74 -35.77
N ALA A 386 0.31 0.52 -36.00
CA ALA A 386 1.69 0.95 -35.83
C ALA A 386 2.11 0.95 -34.35
N LEU A 387 1.27 1.41 -33.43
CA LEU A 387 1.53 1.32 -31.98
C LEU A 387 1.68 -0.13 -31.49
N VAL A 388 0.77 -1.05 -31.88
CA VAL A 388 0.92 -2.48 -31.55
C VAL A 388 2.21 -3.06 -32.10
N SER A 389 2.58 -2.71 -33.34
CA SER A 389 3.82 -3.14 -33.97
C SER A 389 5.06 -2.62 -33.22
N ALA A 390 5.03 -1.34 -32.81
CA ALA A 390 6.12 -0.71 -32.05
C ALA A 390 6.30 -1.35 -30.67
N ILE A 391 5.20 -1.66 -29.96
CA ILE A 391 5.24 -2.32 -28.64
C ILE A 391 5.93 -3.68 -28.75
N ILE A 392 5.62 -4.47 -29.78
CA ILE A 392 6.20 -5.80 -30.01
C ILE A 392 7.68 -5.71 -30.40
N ILE A 393 8.06 -4.80 -31.31
CA ILE A 393 9.46 -4.60 -31.71
C ILE A 393 10.29 -4.06 -30.55
N TRP A 394 9.77 -3.08 -29.81
CA TRP A 394 10.41 -2.56 -28.60
C TRP A 394 10.64 -3.68 -27.59
N HIS A 395 9.61 -4.50 -27.31
CA HIS A 395 9.73 -5.66 -26.43
C HIS A 395 10.83 -6.64 -26.87
N LEU A 396 10.93 -6.96 -28.17
CA LEU A 396 11.99 -7.80 -28.73
C LEU A 396 13.38 -7.18 -28.51
N LEU A 397 13.54 -5.87 -28.77
CA LEU A 397 14.78 -5.12 -28.51
C LEU A 397 15.15 -5.09 -27.01
N GLN A 398 14.17 -5.09 -26.11
CA GLN A 398 14.43 -5.18 -24.67
C GLN A 398 14.85 -6.60 -24.24
N ILE A 399 14.30 -7.68 -24.83
CA ILE A 399 14.65 -9.07 -24.47
C ILE A 399 16.00 -9.48 -25.05
N PHE A 400 16.22 -9.23 -26.34
CA PHE A 400 17.41 -9.68 -27.06
C PHE A 400 18.56 -8.66 -27.03
N HIS A 401 18.51 -7.65 -26.16
CA HIS A 401 19.59 -6.67 -25.98
C HIS A 401 20.95 -7.36 -25.79
N ASP A 402 21.92 -6.98 -26.63
CA ASP A 402 23.29 -7.50 -26.71
C ASP A 402 23.41 -8.93 -27.30
N TYR A 403 22.33 -9.46 -27.88
CA TYR A 403 22.31 -10.74 -28.58
C TYR A 403 22.15 -10.56 -30.10
N THR A 404 22.81 -11.44 -30.84
CA THR A 404 22.71 -11.54 -32.30
C THR A 404 21.79 -12.69 -32.67
N VAL A 405 20.55 -12.41 -33.06
CA VAL A 405 19.53 -13.43 -33.29
C VAL A 405 19.32 -13.65 -34.79
N GLU A 406 19.22 -14.91 -35.23
CA GLU A 406 18.78 -15.25 -36.58
C GLU A 406 17.27 -15.01 -36.69
N VAL A 407 16.88 -14.04 -37.52
CA VAL A 407 15.47 -13.61 -37.68
C VAL A 407 14.81 -14.20 -38.93
N ALA A 408 15.63 -14.58 -39.91
CA ALA A 408 15.27 -15.30 -41.12
C ALA A 408 16.48 -16.14 -41.57
N PRO A 409 16.31 -17.19 -42.39
CA PRO A 409 17.40 -18.08 -42.77
C PRO A 409 18.63 -17.34 -43.35
N GLY A 410 19.74 -17.35 -42.62
CA GLY A 410 20.97 -16.65 -42.97
C GLY A 410 21.00 -15.13 -42.71
N GLN A 411 19.95 -14.55 -42.12
CA GLN A 411 19.90 -13.15 -41.68
C GLN A 411 20.03 -13.07 -40.16
N ASN A 412 21.17 -12.58 -39.69
CA ASN A 412 21.44 -12.35 -38.28
C ASN A 412 21.22 -10.87 -37.95
N VAL A 413 20.66 -10.56 -36.78
CA VAL A 413 20.40 -9.17 -36.36
C VAL A 413 20.93 -8.98 -34.94
N VAL A 414 21.76 -7.95 -34.76
CA VAL A 414 22.15 -7.49 -33.42
C VAL A 414 21.02 -6.64 -32.85
N PHE A 415 20.43 -7.07 -31.74
CA PHE A 415 19.35 -6.34 -31.07
C PHE A 415 19.94 -5.33 -30.08
N GLU A 416 19.79 -4.04 -30.40
CA GLU A 416 20.17 -2.92 -29.54
C GLU A 416 18.97 -2.42 -28.74
N ARG A 417 19.14 -2.17 -27.44
CA ARG A 417 18.11 -1.54 -26.61
C ARG A 417 17.83 -0.12 -27.09
N ARG A 418 16.55 0.23 -27.26
CA ARG A 418 16.09 1.56 -27.66
C ARG A 418 14.85 1.96 -26.88
N ASP A 419 14.67 3.27 -26.71
CA ASP A 419 13.44 3.85 -26.15
C ASP A 419 12.27 3.71 -27.12
N PHE A 420 11.04 3.87 -26.64
CA PHE A 420 9.85 3.59 -27.44
C PHE A 420 9.69 4.53 -28.66
N GLY A 421 9.83 5.84 -28.47
CA GLY A 421 9.71 6.84 -29.54
C GLY A 421 10.63 6.57 -30.75
N PRO A 422 11.93 6.32 -30.55
CA PRO A 422 12.83 5.88 -31.63
C PRO A 422 12.39 4.60 -32.35
N VAL A 423 11.78 3.62 -31.67
CA VAL A 423 11.25 2.41 -32.32
C VAL A 423 10.07 2.74 -33.24
N LEU A 424 9.20 3.66 -32.83
CA LEU A 424 8.08 4.13 -33.66
C LEU A 424 8.58 4.82 -34.94
N GLN A 425 9.62 5.66 -34.83
CA GLN A 425 10.25 6.32 -35.98
C GLN A 425 10.89 5.32 -36.96
N LEU A 426 11.49 4.22 -36.47
CA LEU A 426 12.05 3.17 -37.33
C LEU A 426 10.97 2.51 -38.20
N LEU A 427 9.77 2.26 -37.63
CA LEU A 427 8.64 1.72 -38.38
C LEU A 427 8.19 2.68 -39.48
N GLU A 428 8.05 3.98 -39.18
CA GLU A 428 7.65 5.00 -40.16
C GLU A 428 8.68 5.15 -41.30
N GLN A 429 9.97 5.08 -40.98
CA GLN A 429 11.06 5.15 -41.97
C GLN A 429 11.15 3.89 -42.85
N SER A 430 10.85 2.71 -42.31
CA SER A 430 10.92 1.43 -43.03
C SER A 430 9.95 1.32 -44.21
N GLY A 431 8.84 2.07 -44.19
CA GLY A 431 7.88 2.13 -45.30
C GLY A 431 8.27 3.06 -46.45
N SER A 432 9.32 3.87 -46.31
CA SER A 432 9.65 4.97 -47.24
C SER A 432 11.08 4.95 -47.79
N THR A 433 11.94 4.06 -47.31
CA THR A 433 13.34 3.93 -47.75
C THR A 433 13.62 2.60 -48.45
N PRO A 434 14.48 2.55 -49.48
CA PRO A 434 14.89 1.29 -50.10
C PRO A 434 15.63 0.42 -49.07
N THR A 435 15.33 -0.89 -49.05
CA THR A 435 15.81 -1.84 -48.03
C THR A 435 17.33 -1.75 -47.85
N PRO A 436 17.84 -1.29 -46.70
CA PRO A 436 19.28 -1.17 -46.49
C PRO A 436 19.92 -2.56 -46.41
N SER A 437 20.97 -2.81 -47.19
CA SER A 437 21.68 -4.10 -47.18
C SER A 437 22.49 -4.27 -45.88
N GLY A 438 22.11 -5.22 -45.03
CA GLY A 438 22.91 -5.66 -43.88
C GLY A 438 22.11 -6.17 -42.68
N ASP A 439 22.87 -6.65 -41.69
CA ASP A 439 22.43 -7.35 -40.46
C ASP A 439 21.86 -6.42 -39.37
N SER A 440 21.11 -5.39 -39.78
CA SER A 440 20.59 -4.35 -38.89
C SER A 440 19.10 -4.52 -38.56
N VAL A 441 18.68 -4.03 -37.39
CA VAL A 441 17.27 -3.98 -36.96
C VAL A 441 16.39 -3.26 -38.00
N LEU A 442 16.86 -2.15 -38.58
CA LEU A 442 16.11 -1.41 -39.60
C LEU A 442 15.93 -2.22 -40.90
N SER A 443 16.96 -2.94 -41.32
CA SER A 443 16.91 -3.84 -42.49
C SER A 443 15.88 -4.96 -42.25
N TRP A 444 15.94 -5.63 -41.09
CA TRP A 444 14.98 -6.66 -40.70
C TRP A 444 13.54 -6.15 -40.64
N ILE A 445 13.30 -4.96 -40.06
CA ILE A 445 11.96 -4.37 -40.04
C ILE A 445 11.46 -4.12 -41.47
N ALA A 446 12.29 -3.52 -42.34
CA ALA A 446 11.93 -3.27 -43.74
C ALA A 446 11.74 -4.55 -44.58
N SER A 447 12.49 -5.63 -44.30
CA SER A 447 12.41 -6.90 -45.03
C SER A 447 11.25 -7.79 -44.56
N CYS A 448 11.04 -7.88 -43.25
CA CYS A 448 10.24 -8.92 -42.59
C CYS A 448 9.01 -8.39 -41.82
N CYS A 449 8.89 -7.08 -41.56
CA CYS A 449 7.84 -6.50 -40.71
C CYS A 449 6.94 -5.50 -41.47
N LYS A 450 6.51 -5.86 -42.68
CA LYS A 450 5.77 -4.97 -43.60
C LYS A 450 4.33 -4.65 -43.16
N SER A 451 3.79 -5.43 -42.24
CA SER A 451 2.49 -5.24 -41.62
C SER A 451 2.53 -5.70 -40.16
N LYS A 452 1.55 -5.27 -39.35
CA LYS A 452 1.35 -5.79 -37.99
C LYS A 452 1.28 -7.31 -37.94
N ARG A 453 0.68 -7.96 -38.95
CA ARG A 453 0.60 -9.42 -39.02
C ARG A 453 2.00 -10.03 -39.13
N ASP A 454 2.85 -9.46 -39.98
CA ASP A 454 4.22 -9.94 -40.15
C ASP A 454 5.03 -9.72 -38.87
N VAL A 455 4.87 -8.57 -38.19
CA VAL A 455 5.48 -8.30 -36.87
C VAL A 455 5.06 -9.33 -35.82
N LEU A 456 3.78 -9.70 -35.79
CA LEU A 456 3.27 -10.75 -34.91
C LEU A 456 3.87 -12.13 -35.26
N GLU A 457 3.90 -12.50 -36.55
CA GLU A 457 4.49 -13.76 -37.01
C GLU A 457 6.01 -13.82 -36.76
N GLN A 458 6.71 -12.69 -36.86
CA GLN A 458 8.12 -12.54 -36.49
C GLN A 458 8.32 -12.69 -34.98
N TRP A 459 7.52 -12.05 -34.13
CA TRP A 459 7.56 -12.28 -32.68
C TRP A 459 7.26 -13.74 -32.31
N LEU A 460 6.35 -14.40 -33.04
CA LEU A 460 6.13 -15.84 -32.91
C LEU A 460 7.40 -16.64 -33.28
N SER A 461 7.95 -16.41 -34.46
CA SER A 461 9.09 -17.18 -35.00
C SER A 461 10.39 -16.98 -34.22
N ILE A 462 10.76 -15.71 -33.93
CA ILE A 462 12.03 -15.36 -33.27
C ILE A 462 12.10 -15.97 -31.88
N THR A 463 11.04 -15.91 -31.09
CA THR A 463 11.04 -16.50 -29.73
C THR A 463 10.86 -18.02 -29.73
N GLU A 464 10.23 -18.63 -30.76
CA GLU A 464 10.24 -20.09 -30.94
C GLU A 464 11.66 -20.59 -31.27
N GLN A 465 12.38 -19.90 -32.16
CA GLN A 465 13.72 -20.29 -32.59
C GLN A 465 14.79 -19.96 -31.55
N ALA A 466 14.76 -18.74 -30.99
CA ALA A 466 15.73 -18.27 -30.02
C ALA A 466 15.43 -18.79 -28.61
N LEU A 467 14.21 -18.67 -28.09
CA LEU A 467 13.90 -19.02 -26.69
C LEU A 467 13.30 -20.41 -26.51
N ALA A 468 13.28 -21.25 -27.56
CA ALA A 468 12.64 -22.57 -27.59
C ALA A 468 11.15 -22.54 -27.16
N ALA A 469 10.45 -21.42 -27.41
CA ALA A 469 9.09 -21.19 -26.92
C ALA A 469 8.09 -22.27 -27.39
N PRO A 470 7.37 -22.97 -26.49
CA PRO A 470 6.32 -23.91 -26.87
C PRO A 470 5.23 -23.24 -27.71
N LYS A 471 4.67 -23.97 -28.69
CA LYS A 471 3.66 -23.43 -29.64
C LYS A 471 2.33 -23.09 -28.97
N ASP A 472 2.04 -23.77 -27.87
CA ASP A 472 0.91 -23.64 -26.97
C ASP A 472 1.18 -22.70 -25.78
N CYS A 473 2.39 -22.13 -25.68
CA CYS A 473 2.75 -21.19 -24.63
C CYS A 473 1.79 -19.97 -24.61
N PRO A 474 1.16 -19.64 -23.45
CA PRO A 474 0.22 -18.53 -23.34
C PRO A 474 0.82 -17.19 -23.78
N ARG A 475 0.08 -16.44 -24.59
CA ARG A 475 0.45 -15.09 -25.08
C ARG A 475 -0.27 -14.07 -24.23
N LEU A 476 0.49 -13.22 -23.54
CA LEU A 476 -0.04 -12.36 -22.49
C LEU A 476 0.39 -10.92 -22.74
N PHE A 477 -0.47 -9.95 -22.45
CA PHE A 477 -0.12 -8.53 -22.47
C PHE A 477 -0.59 -7.88 -21.18
N PHE A 478 0.34 -7.37 -20.37
CA PHE A 478 0.03 -6.56 -19.21
C PHE A 478 0.34 -5.09 -19.52
N LEU A 479 -0.63 -4.23 -19.29
CA LEU A 479 -0.55 -2.79 -19.55
C LEU A 479 -0.90 -2.02 -18.28
N ASP A 480 0.10 -1.37 -17.67
CA ASP A 480 -0.16 -0.47 -16.54
C ASP A 480 -0.52 0.95 -17.04
N GLN A 481 -1.15 1.73 -16.18
CA GLN A 481 -1.62 3.11 -16.44
C GLN A 481 -2.56 3.25 -17.66
N ALA A 482 -3.32 2.20 -17.98
CA ALA A 482 -4.17 2.13 -19.16
C ALA A 482 -5.31 3.17 -19.21
N GLU A 483 -5.55 3.91 -18.12
CA GLU A 483 -6.46 5.06 -18.09
C GLU A 483 -6.06 6.13 -19.11
N LEU A 484 -4.75 6.33 -19.35
CA LEU A 484 -4.22 7.34 -20.27
C LEU A 484 -4.65 7.05 -21.72
N LEU A 485 -4.69 5.78 -22.11
CA LEU A 485 -5.14 5.35 -23.44
C LEU A 485 -6.66 5.31 -23.55
N ALA A 486 -7.35 5.25 -22.40
CA ALA A 486 -8.80 5.21 -22.35
C ALA A 486 -9.39 6.63 -22.37
N SER A 487 -8.80 7.60 -21.67
CA SER A 487 -9.25 9.00 -21.69
C SER A 487 -9.15 9.61 -23.09
N GLU A 488 -8.15 9.22 -23.87
CA GLU A 488 -7.95 9.77 -25.20
C GLU A 488 -8.94 9.23 -26.23
N SER A 489 -9.67 10.14 -26.88
CA SER A 489 -10.77 9.81 -27.80
C SER A 489 -10.46 10.26 -29.23
N LYS A 490 -10.30 9.32 -30.17
CA LYS A 490 -9.90 9.61 -31.56
C LYS A 490 -11.07 10.05 -32.45
N GLY A 491 -11.66 11.19 -32.10
CA GLY A 491 -12.65 11.90 -32.92
C GLY A 491 -14.00 11.21 -33.08
N GLN A 492 -15.01 11.99 -33.45
CA GLN A 492 -16.35 11.47 -33.75
C GLN A 492 -16.43 11.02 -35.22
N SER A 493 -16.44 9.71 -35.45
CA SER A 493 -16.99 9.18 -36.71
C SER A 493 -18.51 9.20 -36.62
N SER A 494 -19.19 9.72 -37.65
CA SER A 494 -20.64 10.01 -37.65
C SER A 494 -21.56 8.78 -37.60
N LYS A 495 -21.01 7.57 -37.39
CA LYS A 495 -21.78 6.30 -37.34
C LYS A 495 -21.31 5.26 -36.30
N GLU A 496 -20.10 5.33 -35.71
CA GLU A 496 -19.62 4.30 -34.76
C GLU A 496 -19.42 4.76 -33.30
N GLY A 497 -19.52 6.06 -33.01
CA GLY A 497 -19.17 6.64 -31.70
C GLY A 497 -17.66 6.95 -31.57
N THR A 498 -17.27 7.51 -30.43
CA THR A 498 -15.89 7.96 -30.16
C THR A 498 -15.07 6.80 -29.57
N LYS A 499 -14.13 6.24 -30.34
CA LYS A 499 -13.27 5.14 -29.88
C LYS A 499 -12.14 5.65 -28.99
N SER A 500 -11.75 4.86 -27.98
CA SER A 500 -10.48 5.10 -27.28
C SER A 500 -9.30 4.40 -27.93
N THR A 501 -8.13 4.98 -27.77
CA THR A 501 -6.86 4.35 -28.15
C THR A 501 -6.68 2.99 -27.47
N LEU A 502 -7.15 2.81 -26.21
CA LEU A 502 -7.13 1.53 -25.51
C LEU A 502 -7.93 0.43 -26.23
N THR A 503 -9.18 0.72 -26.62
CA THR A 503 -10.04 -0.26 -27.31
C THR A 503 -9.56 -0.52 -28.74
N ASP A 504 -9.03 0.50 -29.42
CA ASP A 504 -8.42 0.36 -30.74
C ASP A 504 -7.15 -0.52 -30.72
N ILE A 505 -6.24 -0.33 -29.76
CA ILE A 505 -5.06 -1.20 -29.56
C ILE A 505 -5.51 -2.62 -29.19
N SER A 506 -6.40 -2.77 -28.20
CA SER A 506 -6.81 -4.08 -27.68
C SER A 506 -7.54 -4.93 -28.72
N SER A 507 -8.36 -4.31 -29.58
CA SER A 507 -9.05 -5.01 -30.68
C SER A 507 -8.12 -5.43 -31.82
N ARG A 508 -6.89 -4.88 -31.89
CA ARG A 508 -5.87 -5.21 -32.89
C ARG A 508 -4.93 -6.34 -32.47
N LEU A 509 -4.97 -6.76 -31.20
CA LEU A 509 -4.23 -7.90 -30.66
C LEU A 509 -4.77 -9.24 -31.22
N PRO A 510 -3.95 -10.32 -31.23
CA PRO A 510 -4.42 -11.66 -31.56
C PRO A 510 -5.56 -12.13 -30.62
N GLN A 511 -6.56 -12.82 -31.15
CA GLN A 511 -7.71 -13.32 -30.35
C GLN A 511 -7.31 -14.27 -29.19
N GLN A 512 -6.21 -15.01 -29.36
CA GLN A 512 -5.65 -15.93 -28.35
C GLN A 512 -4.69 -15.24 -27.36
N MET A 513 -4.49 -13.92 -27.49
CA MET A 513 -3.66 -13.14 -26.58
C MET A 513 -4.55 -12.56 -25.48
N ALA A 514 -4.23 -12.89 -24.22
CA ALA A 514 -4.94 -12.37 -23.08
C ALA A 514 -4.35 -11.01 -22.67
N CYS A 515 -5.19 -9.99 -22.58
CA CYS A 515 -4.78 -8.64 -22.20
C CYS A 515 -5.29 -8.32 -20.79
N PHE A 516 -4.39 -7.94 -19.88
CA PHE A 516 -4.71 -7.45 -18.54
C PHE A 516 -4.25 -5.98 -18.41
N CYS A 517 -5.18 -5.09 -18.09
CA CYS A 517 -4.91 -3.67 -17.94
C CYS A 517 -5.23 -3.18 -16.53
N THR A 518 -4.36 -2.34 -15.97
CA THR A 518 -4.61 -1.62 -14.72
C THR A 518 -4.76 -0.12 -14.95
N GLY A 519 -5.57 0.55 -14.12
CA GLY A 519 -5.62 2.00 -14.14
C GLY A 519 -6.49 2.70 -13.11
N THR A 520 -6.53 4.03 -13.18
CA THR A 520 -7.11 4.96 -12.19
C THR A 520 -8.35 5.71 -12.71
N LEU A 521 -9.32 5.01 -13.31
CA LEU A 521 -10.69 5.47 -13.54
C LEU A 521 -11.57 4.28 -13.94
N ASN A 522 -12.86 4.22 -13.60
CA ASN A 522 -13.78 3.16 -14.05
C ASN A 522 -14.31 3.35 -15.51
N LEU A 523 -13.45 3.81 -16.43
CA LEU A 523 -13.77 4.24 -17.81
C LEU A 523 -14.40 3.17 -18.73
N MET A 524 -14.58 1.95 -18.24
CA MET A 524 -14.99 0.79 -19.03
C MET A 524 -16.36 0.23 -18.64
N LYS A 525 -17.18 0.98 -17.89
CA LYS A 525 -18.62 0.70 -17.76
C LYS A 525 -19.52 1.63 -18.58
N ASP A 526 -19.04 2.83 -18.94
CA ASP A 526 -19.85 3.88 -19.57
C ASP A 526 -19.64 4.01 -21.10
N ARG A 527 -18.92 3.09 -21.74
CA ARG A 527 -18.66 3.16 -23.19
C ARG A 527 -19.84 2.62 -24.00
N PRO A 528 -20.08 3.14 -25.21
CA PRO A 528 -21.12 2.61 -26.08
C PRO A 528 -20.88 1.13 -26.38
N ALA A 529 -21.96 0.36 -26.46
CA ALA A 529 -21.92 -1.07 -26.75
C ALA A 529 -21.11 -1.42 -28.01
N SER A 530 -21.02 -0.49 -28.97
CA SER A 530 -20.21 -0.61 -30.19
C SER A 530 -18.72 -0.86 -29.93
N GLU A 531 -18.12 -0.29 -28.88
CA GLU A 531 -16.71 -0.56 -28.55
C GLU A 531 -16.52 -2.02 -28.09
N TYR A 532 -17.41 -2.51 -27.22
CA TYR A 532 -17.45 -3.92 -26.80
C TYR A 532 -17.92 -4.89 -27.92
N THR A 533 -18.39 -4.39 -29.07
CA THR A 533 -18.63 -5.27 -30.22
C THR A 533 -17.33 -5.78 -30.85
N LYS A 534 -16.17 -5.13 -30.60
CA LYS A 534 -14.88 -5.52 -31.21
C LYS A 534 -13.95 -6.28 -30.25
N LEU A 535 -14.17 -6.20 -28.93
CA LEU A 535 -13.43 -6.94 -27.89
C LEU A 535 -14.36 -7.33 -26.72
N VAL A 536 -14.07 -8.44 -26.04
CA VAL A 536 -14.77 -8.81 -24.80
C VAL A 536 -14.08 -8.15 -23.62
N VAL A 537 -14.76 -7.23 -22.93
CA VAL A 537 -14.24 -6.56 -21.73
C VAL A 537 -14.73 -7.24 -20.47
N CYS A 538 -13.82 -7.50 -19.53
CA CYS A 538 -14.11 -8.08 -18.23
C CYS A 538 -13.56 -7.15 -17.15
N GLY A 539 -14.43 -6.29 -16.62
CA GLY A 539 -14.10 -5.38 -15.53
C GLY A 539 -14.08 -6.11 -14.18
N LEU A 540 -12.96 -6.03 -13.48
CA LEU A 540 -12.81 -6.55 -12.11
C LEU A 540 -13.24 -5.52 -11.07
N ALA A 541 -13.47 -5.97 -9.84
CA ALA A 541 -13.73 -5.09 -8.70
C ALA A 541 -12.50 -4.23 -8.38
N ALA A 542 -12.72 -2.97 -7.98
CA ALA A 542 -11.64 -2.09 -7.58
C ALA A 542 -10.88 -2.65 -6.37
N LEU A 543 -9.56 -2.49 -6.34
CA LEU A 543 -8.73 -2.87 -5.19
C LEU A 543 -9.09 -1.99 -3.99
N ALA A 544 -9.61 -2.61 -2.94
CA ALA A 544 -9.80 -1.96 -1.65
C ALA A 544 -8.44 -1.62 -1.00
N PRO A 545 -8.40 -0.63 -0.09
CA PRO A 545 -7.31 -0.52 0.88
C PRO A 545 -7.11 -1.83 1.66
N LEU A 546 -5.92 -2.05 2.22
CA LEU A 546 -5.62 -3.26 2.97
C LEU A 546 -6.41 -3.30 4.28
N SER A 547 -6.72 -4.51 4.78
CA SER A 547 -7.14 -4.65 6.17
C SER A 547 -6.00 -4.28 7.11
N ARG A 548 -6.31 -4.16 8.41
CA ARG A 548 -5.29 -3.92 9.44
C ARG A 548 -4.22 -5.02 9.44
N ASP A 549 -4.61 -6.29 9.29
CA ASP A 549 -3.68 -7.41 9.44
C ASP A 549 -2.79 -7.60 8.20
N ALA A 550 -3.27 -7.23 7.01
CA ALA A 550 -2.39 -7.14 5.84
C ALA A 550 -1.59 -5.85 5.78
N ALA A 551 -2.04 -4.74 6.37
CA ALA A 551 -1.20 -3.57 6.54
C ALA A 551 0.01 -3.91 7.42
N ASP A 552 -0.20 -4.62 8.54
CA ASP A 552 0.86 -5.19 9.39
C ASP A 552 1.82 -6.09 8.59
N LEU A 553 1.27 -7.11 7.92
CA LEU A 553 2.03 -8.08 7.15
C LEU A 553 2.83 -7.42 6.02
N ALA A 554 2.22 -6.51 5.27
CA ALA A 554 2.86 -5.79 4.18
C ALA A 554 3.99 -4.88 4.69
N MET A 555 3.75 -4.10 5.74
CA MET A 555 4.78 -3.22 6.33
C MET A 555 5.97 -4.02 6.89
N LYS A 556 5.71 -5.17 7.53
CA LYS A 556 6.74 -6.13 7.96
C LYS A 556 7.57 -6.64 6.78
N HIS A 557 6.94 -7.00 5.66
CA HIS A 557 7.65 -7.48 4.46
C HIS A 557 8.42 -6.38 3.72
N TRP A 558 8.00 -5.12 3.80
CA TRP A 558 8.58 -4.05 3.00
C TRP A 558 9.98 -3.62 3.45
N ASN A 559 10.13 -3.29 4.73
CA ASN A 559 11.37 -2.74 5.28
C ASN A 559 11.79 -3.41 6.61
N GLY A 560 11.10 -4.45 7.07
CA GLY A 560 11.35 -5.11 8.37
C GLY A 560 10.90 -4.29 9.59
N THR A 561 10.50 -3.04 9.42
CA THR A 561 10.04 -2.14 10.49
C THR A 561 8.81 -2.71 11.19
N GLN A 562 8.98 -3.15 12.45
CA GLN A 562 7.87 -3.52 13.32
C GLN A 562 7.51 -2.33 14.21
N TYR A 563 6.25 -1.89 14.10
CA TYR A 563 5.66 -0.93 15.02
C TYR A 563 5.02 -1.67 16.20
N ASP A 564 4.99 -1.02 17.36
CA ASP A 564 4.08 -1.43 18.43
C ASP A 564 2.63 -1.47 17.92
N GLU A 565 1.83 -2.38 18.45
CA GLU A 565 0.43 -2.59 18.02
C GLU A 565 -0.39 -1.30 18.08
N ASN A 566 -0.20 -0.45 19.09
CA ASN A 566 -0.92 0.81 19.19
C ASN A 566 -0.51 1.79 18.10
N VAL A 567 0.80 1.87 17.79
CA VAL A 567 1.34 2.75 16.74
C VAL A 567 0.91 2.29 15.36
N LEU A 568 0.98 0.98 15.10
CA LEU A 568 0.48 0.36 13.87
C LEU A 568 -1.01 0.68 13.67
N ASN A 569 -1.83 0.49 14.70
CA ASN A 569 -3.26 0.78 14.63
C ASN A 569 -3.52 2.27 14.27
N GLN A 570 -2.68 3.21 14.72
CA GLN A 570 -2.77 4.61 14.26
C GLN A 570 -2.37 4.79 12.81
N ILE A 571 -1.26 4.20 12.38
CA ILE A 571 -0.80 4.30 10.99
C ILE A 571 -1.88 3.74 10.03
N VAL A 572 -2.50 2.62 10.38
CA VAL A 572 -3.63 2.04 9.62
C VAL A 572 -4.86 2.96 9.66
N LEU A 573 -5.23 3.52 10.81
CA LEU A 573 -6.38 4.43 10.94
C LEU A 573 -6.21 5.71 10.13
N PHE A 574 -5.01 6.31 10.13
CA PHE A 574 -4.72 7.55 9.42
C PHE A 574 -4.51 7.35 7.91
N SER A 575 -3.87 6.25 7.51
CA SER A 575 -3.76 5.88 6.08
C SER A 575 -5.04 5.30 5.49
N GLY A 576 -5.97 4.82 6.34
CA GLY A 576 -7.08 3.98 5.92
C GLY A 576 -6.65 2.67 5.27
N GLY A 577 -5.46 2.15 5.59
CA GLY A 577 -4.91 0.94 4.97
C GLY A 577 -4.42 1.13 3.52
N VAL A 578 -4.30 2.37 3.03
CA VAL A 578 -3.88 2.65 1.64
C VAL A 578 -2.40 2.28 1.44
N PRO A 579 -2.05 1.32 0.55
CA PRO A 579 -0.68 0.81 0.41
C PRO A 579 0.39 1.89 0.20
N ARG A 580 0.11 2.92 -0.63
CA ARG A 580 1.09 4.00 -0.87
C ARG A 580 1.38 4.83 0.38
N LEU A 581 0.39 5.09 1.23
CA LEU A 581 0.58 5.83 2.48
C LEU A 581 1.30 4.96 3.52
N LEU A 582 0.85 3.70 3.68
CA LEU A 582 1.53 2.71 4.53
C LEU A 582 3.00 2.54 4.14
N ARG A 583 3.32 2.59 2.84
CA ARG A 583 4.70 2.50 2.34
C ARG A 583 5.55 3.67 2.83
N TYR A 584 5.09 4.91 2.69
CA TYR A 584 5.82 6.08 3.18
C TYR A 584 5.96 6.07 4.71
N ALA A 585 4.95 5.58 5.44
CA ALA A 585 5.10 5.29 6.87
C ALA A 585 6.23 4.27 7.11
N SER A 586 6.29 3.17 6.35
CA SER A 586 7.33 2.13 6.52
C SER A 586 8.74 2.57 6.11
N GLU A 587 8.90 3.59 5.24
CA GLU A 587 10.19 4.09 4.75
C GLU A 587 11.00 4.87 5.81
N THR A 588 10.46 5.05 7.03
CA THR A 588 11.21 5.54 8.19
C THR A 588 12.20 4.51 8.72
N SER A 589 13.42 4.50 8.19
CA SER A 589 14.50 3.64 8.70
C SER A 589 15.20 4.22 9.95
N GLY A 590 15.59 3.33 10.87
CA GLY A 590 16.46 3.64 12.01
C GLY A 590 15.83 3.61 13.41
N VAL A 591 16.69 3.44 14.43
CA VAL A 591 16.36 3.16 15.85
C VAL A 591 15.54 4.27 16.54
N LEU A 592 15.45 5.47 15.97
CA LEU A 592 14.85 6.66 16.60
C LEU A 592 13.48 7.09 16.04
N ARG A 593 12.79 6.28 15.23
CA ARG A 593 11.62 6.73 14.44
C ARG A 593 10.36 5.85 14.44
N SER A 594 10.23 4.90 15.37
CA SER A 594 9.03 4.05 15.55
C SER A 594 7.78 4.77 16.13
N THR A 595 7.64 6.09 15.94
CA THR A 595 6.51 6.86 16.48
C THR A 595 5.45 7.15 15.41
N ALA A 596 4.18 7.18 15.83
CA ALA A 596 3.07 7.55 14.95
C ALA A 596 3.27 8.97 14.35
N GLN A 597 3.81 9.92 15.11
CA GLN A 597 4.09 11.27 14.62
C GLN A 597 5.08 11.28 13.45
N THR A 598 6.13 10.46 13.50
CA THR A 598 7.09 10.37 12.39
C THR A 598 6.44 9.75 11.16
N ALA A 599 5.69 8.66 11.33
CA ALA A 599 4.95 8.03 10.23
C ALA A 599 3.92 8.98 9.60
N LEU A 600 3.20 9.77 10.42
CA LEU A 600 2.27 10.79 9.96
C LEU A 600 2.95 11.88 9.13
N ASN A 601 4.12 12.38 9.58
CA ASN A 601 4.87 13.37 8.83
C ASN A 601 5.31 12.87 7.43
N GLU A 602 5.80 11.63 7.33
CA GLU A 602 6.18 11.04 6.04
C GLU A 602 4.95 10.74 5.16
N MET A 603 3.83 10.31 5.75
CA MET A 603 2.58 10.17 5.01
C MET A 603 2.09 11.52 4.49
N SER A 604 2.13 12.60 5.28
CA SER A 604 1.78 13.95 4.82
C SER A 604 2.69 14.45 3.70
N ARG A 605 4.01 14.20 3.78
CA ARG A 605 4.94 14.47 2.68
C ARG A 605 4.56 13.69 1.42
N CYS A 606 4.11 12.44 1.53
CA CYS A 606 3.55 11.69 0.40
C CYS A 606 2.32 12.39 -0.21
N LEU A 607 1.46 13.02 0.59
CA LEU A 607 0.29 13.73 0.07
C LEU A 607 0.69 14.95 -0.77
N GLU A 608 1.61 15.76 -0.24
CA GLU A 608 2.16 16.94 -0.92
C GLU A 608 2.87 16.57 -2.23
N GLU A 609 3.74 15.55 -2.19
CA GLU A 609 4.53 15.11 -3.35
C GLU A 609 3.70 14.32 -4.39
N SER A 610 2.77 13.48 -3.94
CA SER A 610 2.13 12.45 -4.79
C SER A 610 0.63 12.58 -4.96
N TYR A 611 -0.06 13.35 -4.12
CA TYR A 611 -1.52 13.53 -4.17
C TYR A 611 -1.92 15.00 -4.31
N GLY A 612 -1.09 15.86 -4.91
CA GLY A 612 -1.46 17.25 -5.21
C GLY A 612 -2.78 17.40 -6.00
N SER A 613 -3.16 16.38 -6.79
CA SER A 613 -4.48 16.28 -7.45
C SER A 613 -5.68 16.18 -6.50
N ALA A 614 -5.47 15.75 -5.25
CA ALA A 614 -6.48 15.68 -4.21
C ALA A 614 -6.59 16.97 -3.39
N GLY A 615 -5.53 17.79 -3.36
CA GLY A 615 -5.48 19.05 -2.59
C GLY A 615 -6.70 19.97 -2.78
N PRO A 616 -7.20 20.22 -4.00
CA PRO A 616 -8.38 21.05 -4.23
C PRO A 616 -9.64 20.58 -3.47
N TYR A 617 -9.86 19.27 -3.36
CA TYR A 617 -11.02 18.70 -2.66
C TYR A 617 -10.95 18.82 -1.13
N PHE A 618 -9.74 19.02 -0.57
CA PHE A 618 -9.53 19.29 0.85
C PHE A 618 -9.44 20.78 1.18
N SER A 619 -9.26 21.63 0.17
CA SER A 619 -9.30 23.10 0.30
C SER A 619 -10.70 23.69 0.07
N ASP A 620 -11.62 22.94 -0.56
CA ASP A 620 -13.03 23.29 -0.66
C ASP A 620 -13.76 22.95 0.67
N PRO A 621 -14.34 23.92 1.39
CA PRO A 621 -14.91 23.67 2.72
C PRO A 621 -16.10 22.71 2.73
N ASP A 622 -16.95 22.74 1.69
CA ASP A 622 -18.15 21.90 1.61
C ASP A 622 -17.76 20.45 1.31
N ILE A 623 -16.84 20.25 0.36
CA ILE A 623 -16.31 18.92 0.04
C ILE A 623 -15.51 18.36 1.22
N ALA A 624 -14.61 19.15 1.83
CA ALA A 624 -13.79 18.73 2.95
C ALA A 624 -14.64 18.34 4.17
N SER A 625 -15.67 19.15 4.52
CA SER A 625 -16.61 18.84 5.59
C SER A 625 -17.35 17.52 5.34
N SER A 626 -17.89 17.33 4.12
CA SER A 626 -18.57 16.09 3.75
C SER A 626 -17.65 14.86 3.74
N LEU A 627 -16.40 15.01 3.28
CA LEU A 627 -15.39 13.94 3.33
C LEU A 627 -14.99 13.58 4.77
N VAL A 628 -14.88 14.56 5.66
CA VAL A 628 -14.60 14.36 7.09
C VAL A 628 -15.74 13.61 7.79
N LEU A 629 -16.99 14.03 7.56
CA LEU A 629 -18.17 13.30 8.04
C LEU A 629 -18.18 11.85 7.49
N CYS A 630 -17.88 11.66 6.20
CA CYS A 630 -17.77 10.32 5.59
C CYS A 630 -16.60 9.49 6.12
N SER A 631 -15.53 10.11 6.65
CA SER A 631 -14.39 9.39 7.25
C SER A 631 -14.67 8.86 8.65
N ALA A 632 -15.68 9.42 9.32
CA ALA A 632 -16.09 9.10 10.68
C ALA A 632 -17.18 8.02 10.77
N VAL A 633 -17.79 7.66 9.64
CA VAL A 633 -18.90 6.69 9.56
C VAL A 633 -18.73 5.79 8.34
N ARG A 634 -19.24 4.55 8.39
CA ARG A 634 -19.24 3.67 7.21
C ARG A 634 -20.31 4.10 6.21
N TRP A 635 -19.99 5.07 5.35
CA TRP A 635 -20.95 5.66 4.42
C TRP A 635 -21.08 4.82 3.13
N PRO A 636 -22.30 4.38 2.74
CA PRO A 636 -22.50 3.53 1.57
C PRO A 636 -22.45 4.31 0.25
N THR A 637 -21.80 3.74 -0.76
CA THR A 637 -21.92 4.18 -2.15
C THR A 637 -22.99 3.35 -2.84
N ALA A 638 -24.23 3.83 -2.87
CA ALA A 638 -25.39 3.05 -3.30
C ALA A 638 -25.24 2.45 -4.72
N ASP A 639 -25.74 1.21 -4.90
CA ASP A 639 -25.55 0.36 -6.08
C ASP A 639 -26.20 0.86 -7.40
N THR A 640 -26.92 1.99 -7.40
CA THR A 640 -27.80 2.40 -8.52
C THR A 640 -27.27 3.54 -9.39
N GLY A 641 -25.99 3.90 -9.29
CA GLY A 641 -25.36 4.81 -10.24
C GLY A 641 -23.85 4.91 -10.10
N LEU A 642 -23.12 4.76 -11.20
CA LEU A 642 -21.65 4.88 -11.27
C LEU A 642 -21.12 6.27 -10.84
N TYR A 643 -22.00 7.26 -10.71
CA TYR A 643 -21.69 8.64 -10.33
C TYR A 643 -22.68 9.16 -9.28
N SER A 644 -22.70 8.54 -8.09
CA SER A 644 -23.19 9.24 -6.90
C SER A 644 -22.20 10.36 -6.53
N THR A 645 -22.70 11.49 -6.03
CA THR A 645 -21.84 12.59 -5.55
C THR A 645 -21.50 12.41 -4.08
N VAL A 646 -20.43 13.07 -3.63
CA VAL A 646 -20.16 13.25 -2.20
C VAL A 646 -21.37 13.98 -1.60
N PRO A 647 -21.97 13.48 -0.50
CA PRO A 647 -23.19 14.06 0.07
C PRO A 647 -23.10 15.58 0.26
N GLY A 648 -24.13 16.30 -0.15
CA GLY A 648 -24.18 17.76 -0.05
C GLY A 648 -23.47 18.52 -1.18
N THR A 649 -22.70 17.83 -2.04
CA THR A 649 -21.89 18.44 -3.10
C THR A 649 -22.37 18.03 -4.50
N SER A 650 -21.86 18.73 -5.54
CA SER A 650 -21.95 18.30 -6.94
C SER A 650 -20.82 17.37 -7.39
N THR A 651 -19.79 17.14 -6.56
CA THR A 651 -18.58 16.41 -6.94
C THR A 651 -18.83 14.91 -6.95
N ALA A 652 -18.54 14.24 -8.07
CA ALA A 652 -18.74 12.80 -8.18
C ALA A 652 -17.73 12.02 -7.33
N TRP A 653 -18.14 10.91 -6.71
CA TRP A 653 -17.20 10.03 -5.99
C TRP A 653 -16.08 9.50 -6.89
N SER A 654 -16.34 9.33 -8.19
CA SER A 654 -15.32 8.99 -9.18
C SER A 654 -14.16 9.99 -9.18
N GLU A 655 -14.42 11.29 -9.15
CA GLU A 655 -13.39 12.33 -9.12
C GLU A 655 -12.52 12.23 -7.86
N ILE A 656 -13.16 12.08 -6.70
CA ILE A 656 -12.49 11.88 -5.40
C ILE A 656 -11.61 10.62 -5.41
N PHE A 657 -12.11 9.53 -6.01
CA PHE A 657 -11.39 8.26 -6.16
C PHE A 657 -10.20 8.38 -7.13
N ASN A 658 -10.36 9.11 -8.23
CA ASN A 658 -9.30 9.34 -9.21
C ASN A 658 -8.17 10.19 -8.61
N ALA A 659 -8.55 11.25 -7.90
CA ALA A 659 -7.63 12.11 -7.16
C ALA A 659 -6.89 11.34 -6.03
N GLY A 660 -7.49 10.25 -5.53
CA GLY A 660 -6.97 9.44 -4.44
C GLY A 660 -7.30 9.99 -3.05
N ALA A 661 -8.31 10.86 -2.96
CA ALA A 661 -8.83 11.42 -1.72
C ALA A 661 -9.70 10.43 -0.93
N ALA A 662 -10.34 9.47 -1.62
CA ALA A 662 -11.13 8.39 -1.02
C ALA A 662 -11.02 7.10 -1.83
N PHE A 663 -11.52 6.00 -1.27
CA PHE A 663 -11.35 4.64 -1.77
C PHE A 663 -12.64 3.83 -1.59
N PRO A 664 -13.03 2.97 -2.55
CA PRO A 664 -14.12 2.03 -2.35
C PRO A 664 -13.66 0.87 -1.44
N ALA A 665 -14.47 0.53 -0.45
CA ALA A 665 -14.24 -0.56 0.50
C ALA A 665 -15.58 -1.20 0.89
N ASN A 666 -15.83 -2.44 0.45
CA ASN A 666 -16.99 -3.26 0.83
C ASN A 666 -18.34 -2.48 0.81
N ASN A 667 -18.72 -1.98 -0.38
CA ASN A 667 -19.92 -1.18 -0.66
C ASN A 667 -20.03 0.16 0.10
N SER A 668 -18.92 0.61 0.70
CA SER A 668 -18.78 1.91 1.38
C SER A 668 -17.57 2.68 0.88
N VAL A 669 -17.48 3.97 1.22
CA VAL A 669 -16.24 4.74 1.08
C VAL A 669 -15.35 4.58 2.31
N LEU A 670 -14.04 4.67 2.05
CA LEU A 670 -13.00 4.90 3.04
C LEU A 670 -12.26 6.19 2.65
N VAL A 671 -12.06 7.09 3.61
CA VAL A 671 -11.38 8.38 3.40
C VAL A 671 -10.20 8.47 4.38
N PRO A 672 -8.93 8.54 3.94
CA PRO A 672 -7.77 8.56 4.82
C PRO A 672 -7.70 9.82 5.71
N ARG A 673 -7.43 9.63 7.01
CA ARG A 673 -7.47 10.71 8.01
C ARG A 673 -6.20 11.56 8.10
N VAL A 674 -5.14 11.20 7.37
CA VAL A 674 -3.85 11.92 7.39
C VAL A 674 -3.95 13.38 6.91
N TRP A 675 -4.87 13.71 6.00
CA TRP A 675 -5.01 15.06 5.43
C TRP A 675 -5.31 16.13 6.49
N TRP A 676 -6.37 15.94 7.27
CA TRP A 676 -6.81 16.88 8.32
C TRP A 676 -6.08 16.71 9.65
N CYS A 677 -5.27 15.65 9.80
CA CYS A 677 -4.39 15.51 10.97
C CYS A 677 -3.24 16.53 10.95
N SER A 678 -2.70 16.83 9.76
CA SER A 678 -1.47 17.62 9.61
C SER A 678 -1.71 19.06 9.19
N ASP A 679 -2.72 19.35 8.36
CA ASP A 679 -3.05 20.72 7.97
C ASP A 679 -3.93 21.39 9.05
N LYS A 680 -3.32 22.31 9.80
CA LYS A 680 -3.99 23.09 10.85
C LYS A 680 -5.03 24.08 10.32
N ALA A 681 -4.86 24.61 9.11
CA ALA A 681 -5.79 25.56 8.52
C ALA A 681 -7.07 24.85 8.05
N VAL A 682 -6.91 23.72 7.36
CA VAL A 682 -8.02 22.83 7.00
C VAL A 682 -8.72 22.33 8.26
N ARG A 683 -7.97 21.89 9.29
CA ARG A 683 -8.55 21.49 10.58
C ARG A 683 -9.40 22.59 11.22
N GLN A 684 -8.92 23.82 11.27
CA GLN A 684 -9.67 24.94 11.86
C GLN A 684 -10.96 25.22 11.06
N GLN A 685 -10.89 25.23 9.74
CA GLN A 685 -12.07 25.41 8.87
C GLN A 685 -13.12 24.31 9.10
N LEU A 686 -12.68 23.06 9.29
CA LEU A 686 -13.55 21.92 9.61
C LEU A 686 -14.17 22.04 11.02
N GLU A 687 -13.40 22.50 12.01
CA GLU A 687 -13.92 22.77 13.36
C GLU A 687 -15.01 23.86 13.33
N ASP A 688 -14.80 24.94 12.57
CA ASP A 688 -15.78 26.02 12.39
C ASP A 688 -17.03 25.56 11.60
N ALA A 689 -16.88 24.70 10.59
CA ALA A 689 -17.98 24.14 9.83
C ALA A 689 -18.84 23.16 10.66
N LEU A 690 -18.21 22.25 11.41
CA LEU A 690 -18.91 21.25 12.24
C LEU A 690 -19.60 21.87 13.46
N LYS A 691 -19.11 23.01 13.95
CA LYS A 691 -19.73 23.79 15.02
C LYS A 691 -21.17 24.21 14.70
N ALA A 692 -21.49 24.50 13.43
CA ALA A 692 -22.85 24.81 12.99
C ALA A 692 -23.81 23.60 13.09
N LEU A 693 -23.27 22.39 13.20
CA LEU A 693 -24.02 21.13 13.36
C LEU A 693 -24.02 20.63 14.82
N ASN A 694 -23.47 21.40 15.77
CA ASN A 694 -23.12 20.95 17.12
C ASN A 694 -22.33 19.62 17.14
N ILE A 695 -21.47 19.41 16.13
CA ILE A 695 -20.53 18.29 16.05
C ILE A 695 -19.14 18.80 16.39
N ARG A 696 -18.39 18.02 17.15
CA ARG A 696 -17.02 18.35 17.56
C ARG A 696 -16.02 17.49 16.79
N LEU A 697 -15.12 18.12 16.02
CA LEU A 697 -14.11 17.39 15.24
C LEU A 697 -13.24 16.49 16.14
N ASP A 698 -12.84 16.99 17.31
CA ASP A 698 -12.02 16.27 18.29
C ASP A 698 -12.74 15.09 18.98
N ARG A 699 -14.06 14.96 18.80
CA ARG A 699 -14.88 13.85 19.31
C ARG A 699 -15.38 12.93 18.20
N LEU A 700 -15.60 13.46 17.01
CA LEU A 700 -15.94 12.72 15.79
C LEU A 700 -14.73 11.94 15.24
N LEU A 701 -13.56 12.57 15.28
CA LEU A 701 -12.27 12.03 14.83
C LEU A 701 -11.22 12.24 15.94
N PRO A 702 -11.39 11.57 17.09
CA PRO A 702 -10.51 11.75 18.24
C PRO A 702 -9.06 11.39 17.89
N ASP A 703 -8.12 12.15 18.45
CA ASP A 703 -6.72 11.80 18.41
C ASP A 703 -6.53 10.45 19.11
N SER A 704 -6.22 9.44 18.31
CA SER A 704 -6.16 8.07 18.75
C SER A 704 -4.90 7.76 19.55
N LEU A 705 -3.86 8.62 19.48
CA LEU A 705 -2.79 8.62 20.48
C LEU A 705 -3.31 9.05 21.84
N GLN A 706 -4.17 10.08 21.91
CA GLN A 706 -4.79 10.49 23.17
C GLN A 706 -5.72 9.41 23.72
N LEU A 707 -6.52 8.74 22.88
CA LEU A 707 -7.35 7.60 23.31
C LEU A 707 -6.53 6.45 23.92
N VAL A 708 -5.38 6.12 23.33
CA VAL A 708 -4.49 5.06 23.88
C VAL A 708 -3.76 5.55 25.13
N LEU A 709 -3.27 6.78 25.17
CA LEU A 709 -2.55 7.34 26.33
C LEU A 709 -3.46 7.61 27.54
N GLN A 710 -4.76 7.80 27.34
CA GLN A 710 -5.77 7.92 28.40
C GLN A 710 -6.07 6.60 29.14
N SER A 711 -5.45 5.49 28.76
CA SER A 711 -5.78 4.13 29.23
C SER A 711 -5.42 3.79 30.69
N SER A 712 -4.99 4.77 31.51
CA SER A 712 -4.38 4.55 32.83
C SER A 712 -5.28 4.75 34.07
N GLN A 713 -6.59 5.02 33.93
CA GLN A 713 -7.50 5.17 35.09
C GLN A 713 -8.84 4.41 35.00
N GLY A 714 -8.79 3.08 35.06
CA GLY A 714 -9.94 2.23 35.40
C GLY A 714 -10.86 1.81 34.24
N SER A 715 -11.74 0.85 34.51
CA SER A 715 -12.62 0.22 33.50
C SER A 715 -13.61 1.20 32.85
N LEU A 716 -14.06 2.22 33.58
CA LEU A 716 -15.01 3.23 33.12
C LEU A 716 -14.38 4.36 32.30
N ALA A 717 -13.07 4.62 32.41
CA ALA A 717 -12.41 5.65 31.60
C ALA A 717 -12.32 5.29 30.12
N ARG A 718 -12.46 3.99 29.79
CA ARG A 718 -12.60 3.50 28.42
C ARG A 718 -14.03 3.60 27.86
N GLY A 719 -15.03 4.00 28.66
CA GLY A 719 -16.38 4.29 28.15
C GLY A 719 -16.42 5.67 27.50
N LYS A 720 -16.31 6.71 28.33
CA LYS A 720 -16.63 8.12 27.99
C LYS A 720 -16.20 8.61 26.59
N PRO A 721 -14.97 8.37 26.11
CA PRO A 721 -14.57 8.81 24.76
C PRO A 721 -15.31 8.07 23.63
N TRP A 722 -15.74 6.83 23.85
CA TRP A 722 -16.52 6.03 22.90
C TRP A 722 -18.00 6.41 22.90
N GLU A 723 -18.61 6.72 24.05
CA GLU A 723 -19.97 7.26 24.07
C GLU A 723 -20.03 8.63 23.35
N GLU A 724 -19.06 9.51 23.57
CA GLU A 724 -18.92 10.75 22.80
C GLU A 724 -18.76 10.46 21.30
N LEU A 725 -17.85 9.55 20.91
CA LEU A 725 -17.64 9.18 19.51
C LEU A 725 -18.92 8.64 18.86
N VAL A 726 -19.66 7.75 19.53
CA VAL A 726 -20.94 7.22 19.05
C VAL A 726 -21.96 8.34 18.83
N ALA A 727 -22.12 9.25 19.80
CA ALA A 727 -23.04 10.38 19.65
C ALA A 727 -22.68 11.29 18.46
N HIS A 728 -21.40 11.64 18.30
CA HIS A 728 -20.94 12.48 17.18
C HIS A 728 -21.03 11.75 15.84
N SER A 729 -20.71 10.46 15.75
CA SER A 729 -20.88 9.64 14.54
C SER A 729 -22.35 9.47 14.15
N LEU A 730 -23.26 9.32 15.11
CA LEU A 730 -24.71 9.26 14.88
C LEU A 730 -25.22 10.59 14.31
N ALA A 731 -24.89 11.72 14.93
CA ALA A 731 -25.22 13.06 14.42
C ALA A 731 -24.65 13.28 13.01
N ALA A 732 -23.36 12.98 12.79
CA ALA A 732 -22.71 13.09 11.49
C ALA A 732 -23.43 12.29 10.41
N ARG A 733 -23.86 11.06 10.71
CA ARG A 733 -24.60 10.22 9.77
C ARG A 733 -26.00 10.73 9.46
N PHE A 734 -26.70 11.31 10.42
CA PHE A 734 -27.97 12.02 10.19
C PHE A 734 -27.80 13.24 9.27
N HIS A 735 -26.76 14.04 9.47
CA HIS A 735 -26.47 15.18 8.58
C HIS A 735 -26.11 14.72 7.16
N LEU A 736 -25.26 13.70 7.00
CA LEU A 736 -24.96 13.10 5.69
C LEU A 736 -26.22 12.56 4.97
N TYR A 737 -27.16 11.94 5.69
CA TYR A 737 -28.44 11.50 5.15
C TYR A 737 -29.27 12.67 4.62
N CYS A 738 -29.38 13.75 5.39
CA CYS A 738 -30.07 14.97 4.96
C CYS A 738 -29.40 15.59 3.72
N MET A 739 -28.07 15.69 3.72
CA MET A 739 -27.25 16.20 2.62
C MET A 739 -27.42 15.39 1.33
N GLN A 740 -27.37 14.05 1.41
CA GLN A 740 -27.52 13.17 0.25
C GLN A 740 -28.92 13.27 -0.37
N ARG A 741 -29.97 13.36 0.45
CA ARG A 741 -31.36 13.47 -0.01
C ARG A 741 -31.79 14.92 -0.34
N LYS A 742 -30.89 15.90 -0.19
CA LYS A 742 -31.16 17.35 -0.36
C LYS A 742 -32.31 17.85 0.54
N CYS A 743 -32.41 17.29 1.74
CA CYS A 743 -33.42 17.66 2.74
C CYS A 743 -32.82 18.59 3.79
N THR A 744 -33.63 19.49 4.37
CA THR A 744 -33.20 20.34 5.49
C THR A 744 -33.28 19.55 6.80
N ALA A 745 -32.20 19.51 7.57
CA ALA A 745 -32.14 18.82 8.86
C ALA A 745 -33.30 19.23 9.78
N ASN A 746 -33.68 20.52 9.78
CA ASN A 746 -34.73 21.08 10.62
C ASN A 746 -36.10 20.43 10.48
N ASN A 747 -36.41 19.88 9.30
CA ASN A 747 -37.71 19.32 8.93
C ASN A 747 -37.64 17.82 8.63
N THR A 748 -36.47 17.18 8.79
CA THR A 748 -36.26 15.79 8.38
C THR A 748 -36.37 14.85 9.58
N TRP A 749 -37.33 13.93 9.50
CA TRP A 749 -37.36 12.72 10.32
C TRP A 749 -36.86 11.56 9.44
N ALA A 750 -35.72 10.98 9.81
CA ALA A 750 -35.10 9.86 9.11
C ALA A 750 -35.45 8.54 9.82
N PRO A 751 -35.75 7.44 9.12
CA PRO A 751 -35.87 6.13 9.77
C PRO A 751 -34.58 5.79 10.50
N PHE A 752 -34.63 5.34 11.75
CA PHE A 752 -33.42 5.11 12.55
C PHE A 752 -32.49 4.11 11.84
N LEU A 753 -33.03 3.05 11.23
CA LEU A 753 -32.23 2.04 10.51
C LEU A 753 -31.43 2.55 9.30
N GLU A 754 -31.80 3.68 8.70
CA GLU A 754 -30.99 4.33 7.65
C GLU A 754 -29.74 5.01 8.27
N ILE A 755 -29.90 5.54 9.48
CA ILE A 755 -28.85 6.22 10.24
C ILE A 755 -27.99 5.24 11.05
N TYR A 756 -28.54 4.12 11.51
CA TYR A 756 -27.83 3.06 12.20
C TYR A 756 -28.19 1.69 11.59
N PRO A 757 -27.65 1.35 10.40
CA PRO A 757 -27.85 0.03 9.82
C PRO A 757 -27.12 -1.01 10.66
N THR A 758 -27.78 -2.13 10.90
CA THR A 758 -27.27 -3.24 11.72
C THR A 758 -27.83 -4.55 11.21
N ASP A 759 -27.02 -5.60 11.21
CA ASP A 759 -27.44 -6.97 10.84
C ASP A 759 -28.03 -7.74 12.04
N ASN A 760 -28.05 -7.13 13.23
CA ASN A 760 -28.62 -7.72 14.44
C ASN A 760 -30.16 -7.64 14.38
N ALA A 761 -30.82 -8.78 14.18
CA ALA A 761 -32.27 -8.88 14.06
C ALA A 761 -33.06 -8.30 15.26
N HIS A 762 -32.52 -8.33 16.48
CA HIS A 762 -33.17 -7.72 17.64
C HIS A 762 -33.09 -6.19 17.57
N LEU A 763 -31.90 -5.63 17.26
CA LEU A 763 -31.75 -4.19 17.08
C LEU A 763 -32.57 -3.68 15.88
N GLN A 764 -32.63 -4.45 14.78
CA GLN A 764 -33.52 -4.15 13.65
C GLN A 764 -34.97 -4.00 14.11
N MET A 765 -35.52 -5.03 14.77
CA MET A 765 -36.89 -5.04 15.28
C MET A 765 -37.20 -3.89 16.27
N VAL A 766 -36.23 -3.49 17.08
CA VAL A 766 -36.39 -2.36 18.02
C VAL A 766 -36.35 -1.02 17.28
N LEU A 767 -35.36 -0.80 16.43
CA LEU A 767 -35.10 0.50 15.78
C LEU A 767 -36.05 0.80 14.61
N GLU A 768 -36.65 -0.23 13.98
CA GLU A 768 -37.67 -0.06 12.92
C GLU A 768 -38.89 0.75 13.39
N ALA A 769 -39.21 0.73 14.69
CA ALA A 769 -40.33 1.46 15.25
C ALA A 769 -40.10 2.99 15.38
N PHE A 770 -38.91 3.49 15.00
CA PHE A 770 -38.45 4.84 15.32
C PHE A 770 -37.92 5.64 14.12
N GLU A 771 -38.23 6.93 14.14
CA GLU A 771 -37.58 7.97 13.33
C GLU A 771 -36.72 8.87 14.22
N VAL A 772 -35.72 9.53 13.63
CA VAL A 772 -34.79 10.42 14.31
C VAL A 772 -34.69 11.77 13.60
N CYS A 773 -34.52 12.84 14.37
CA CYS A 773 -34.22 14.18 13.89
C CYS A 773 -33.17 14.77 14.84
N TRP A 774 -31.90 14.79 14.40
CA TRP A 774 -30.77 15.25 15.22
C TRP A 774 -30.20 16.58 14.69
N ARG A 775 -31.10 17.48 14.29
CA ARG A 775 -30.74 18.79 13.72
C ARG A 775 -29.93 19.67 14.68
N ASP A 776 -30.09 19.46 15.98
CA ASP A 776 -29.39 20.21 17.04
C ASP A 776 -28.11 19.47 17.49
N GLY A 777 -27.70 18.39 16.79
CA GLY A 777 -26.44 17.66 16.97
C GLY A 777 -26.30 16.95 18.31
N VAL A 778 -25.17 17.16 19.00
CA VAL A 778 -24.87 16.60 20.33
C VAL A 778 -24.88 17.71 21.38
N SER A 779 -25.57 17.46 22.48
CA SER A 779 -25.70 18.39 23.61
C SER A 779 -25.09 17.81 24.88
N TYR A 780 -24.46 18.66 25.68
CA TYR A 780 -23.80 18.33 26.94
C TYR A 780 -24.50 19.12 28.07
N PRO A 781 -25.54 18.56 28.71
CA PRO A 781 -26.32 19.28 29.70
C PRO A 781 -25.53 19.54 30.99
N GLN A 782 -25.88 20.61 31.71
CA GLN A 782 -25.24 20.99 32.98
C GLN A 782 -25.68 20.13 34.18
N SER A 783 -26.84 19.51 34.06
CA SER A 783 -27.39 18.49 34.95
C SER A 783 -27.58 17.19 34.17
N GLU A 784 -27.64 16.07 34.85
CA GLU A 784 -28.06 14.80 34.23
C GLU A 784 -29.43 14.95 33.57
N ALA A 785 -29.50 14.61 32.28
CA ALA A 785 -30.75 14.44 31.54
C ALA A 785 -31.29 13.03 31.76
N SER A 786 -32.62 12.89 31.75
CA SER A 786 -33.36 11.65 32.04
C SER A 786 -34.31 11.27 30.90
N VAL A 787 -34.65 9.98 30.79
CA VAL A 787 -35.71 9.48 29.89
C VAL A 787 -37.09 10.09 30.18
N SER A 788 -37.29 10.69 31.36
CA SER A 788 -38.49 11.44 31.74
C SER A 788 -38.58 12.84 31.13
N ASP A 789 -37.49 13.35 30.55
CA ASP A 789 -37.42 14.73 30.06
C ASP A 789 -38.10 14.86 28.69
N ALA A 790 -38.56 16.07 28.37
CA ALA A 790 -39.15 16.34 27.07
C ALA A 790 -38.11 16.18 25.96
N ALA A 791 -38.35 15.23 25.05
CA ALA A 791 -37.41 14.90 23.98
C ALA A 791 -37.15 16.09 23.03
N GLY A 792 -35.90 16.57 23.03
CA GLY A 792 -35.40 17.57 22.08
C GLY A 792 -34.98 16.97 20.73
N HIS A 793 -34.15 17.70 19.97
CA HIS A 793 -33.57 17.23 18.70
C HIS A 793 -32.04 17.18 18.74
N ALA A 794 -31.47 17.05 19.93
CA ALA A 794 -30.04 16.79 20.18
C ALA A 794 -29.88 15.48 20.96
N ILE A 795 -28.86 14.70 20.61
CA ILE A 795 -28.41 13.57 21.43
C ILE A 795 -27.82 14.14 22.72
N MET A 796 -28.38 13.76 23.88
CA MET A 796 -27.89 14.25 25.17
C MET A 796 -26.78 13.32 25.65
N CYS A 797 -25.62 13.91 25.95
CA CYS A 797 -24.43 13.21 26.42
C CYS A 797 -24.16 13.58 27.88
N ASN A 798 -24.54 12.69 28.80
CA ASN A 798 -24.42 12.86 30.25
C ASN A 798 -22.99 12.65 30.77
N VAL A 799 -22.00 12.43 29.89
CA VAL A 799 -20.57 12.29 30.20
C VAL A 799 -20.00 13.34 31.18
N PRO A 800 -20.44 14.62 31.21
CA PRO A 800 -20.02 15.59 32.24
C PRO A 800 -20.51 15.27 33.66
N SER A 801 -21.66 14.62 33.79
CA SER A 801 -22.27 14.24 35.07
C SER A 801 -21.52 13.07 35.71
N ARG A 802 -21.35 13.12 37.03
CA ARG A 802 -20.76 12.03 37.80
C ARG A 802 -21.86 11.04 38.17
N ASN A 803 -21.63 9.76 37.87
CA ASN A 803 -22.57 8.66 38.17
C ASN A 803 -23.96 8.85 37.53
N ALA A 804 -24.02 9.34 36.29
CA ALA A 804 -25.27 9.37 35.54
C ALA A 804 -25.86 7.95 35.42
N HIS A 805 -27.18 7.84 35.47
CA HIS A 805 -27.91 6.60 35.31
C HIS A 805 -27.83 6.06 33.87
N HIS A 806 -27.71 6.97 32.89
CA HIS A 806 -27.50 6.69 31.48
C HIS A 806 -26.49 7.68 30.90
N ASP A 807 -25.49 7.21 30.16
CA ASP A 807 -24.46 8.05 29.56
C ASP A 807 -24.95 8.78 28.28
N LEU A 808 -25.82 8.12 27.49
CA LEU A 808 -26.45 8.70 26.30
C LEU A 808 -27.98 8.61 26.36
N LEU A 809 -28.65 9.70 25.98
CA LEU A 809 -30.07 9.71 25.65
C LEU A 809 -30.27 10.15 24.20
N ILE A 810 -30.83 9.25 23.40
CA ILE A 810 -31.05 9.46 21.97
C ILE A 810 -32.52 9.87 21.77
N PRO A 811 -32.81 11.08 21.26
CA PRO A 811 -34.19 11.47 20.98
C PRO A 811 -34.68 10.74 19.74
N VAL A 812 -35.85 10.12 19.87
CA VAL A 812 -36.53 9.35 18.82
C VAL A 812 -38.00 9.75 18.76
N LYS A 813 -38.65 9.45 17.64
CA LYS A 813 -40.08 9.57 17.44
C LYS A 813 -40.67 8.23 17.04
N ARG A 814 -41.66 7.75 17.76
CA ARG A 814 -42.35 6.49 17.44
C ARG A 814 -43.16 6.63 16.16
N VAL A 815 -42.89 5.80 15.15
CA VAL A 815 -43.60 5.78 13.85
C VAL A 815 -45.11 5.62 14.03
N LYS A 816 -45.54 4.74 14.95
CA LYS A 816 -46.96 4.38 15.13
C LYS A 816 -47.86 5.47 15.71
N CYS A 817 -47.31 6.37 16.53
CA CYS A 817 -48.11 7.36 17.28
C CYS A 817 -47.56 8.79 17.22
N GLY A 818 -46.41 9.01 16.59
CA GLY A 818 -45.78 10.33 16.45
C GLY A 818 -45.20 10.92 17.73
N THR A 819 -45.25 10.20 18.86
CA THR A 819 -44.71 10.64 20.15
C THR A 819 -43.18 10.70 20.10
N CYS A 820 -42.62 11.84 20.50
CA CYS A 820 -41.18 11.98 20.73
C CYS A 820 -40.83 11.57 22.17
N GLU A 821 -39.75 10.82 22.32
CA GLU A 821 -39.26 10.29 23.60
C GLU A 821 -37.73 10.11 23.53
N TYR A 822 -37.09 9.91 24.69
CA TYR A 822 -35.69 9.48 24.76
C TYR A 822 -35.62 7.96 24.90
N ILE A 823 -34.74 7.32 24.13
CA ILE A 823 -34.21 6.00 24.48
C ILE A 823 -32.86 6.18 25.18
N ALA A 824 -32.64 5.40 26.24
CA ALA A 824 -31.34 5.27 26.86
C ALA A 824 -30.47 4.30 26.05
N ALA A 825 -29.19 4.64 25.90
CA ALA A 825 -28.16 3.82 25.25
C ALA A 825 -26.93 3.68 26.16
#